data_AF-A0AAN8WKC5-F1
#
_entry.id   AF-A0AAN8WKC5-F1
#
_cell.length_a   1.000
_cell.length_b   1.000
_cell.length_c   1.000
_cell.angle_alpha   90.00
_cell.angle_beta   90.00
_cell.angle_gamma   90.00
#
_symmetry.space_group_name_H-M   'P 1'
#
loop_
_entity.id
_entity.type
_entity.pdbx_description
1 polymer ?
#
loop_
_entity_poly.entity_id
_entity_poly.type
_entity_poly.pdbx_seq_one_letter_code
_entity_poly.pdbx_strand_id
1 'polypeptide(L)'
;MYKLSKGRFGYVVRVVGITQSRWIKQKLACQNDQPQVTKFIVPALRHYSSLHAGRGALLRIPGPNYNIPSRGFGMIIARVLRGALKIRYIILGGSIAGGSALAKTYEQWKEALPDTKFLEELMPSQEDLDALRNSLISYRDKIKDAVPDFTLDPKLKELGESKYDQLMLWFKQRLDDAIQAAEEEKSEKSSSSILDGEILTQSGMANFLSPLVKDFSSDLKQHAVSFASMGSSAEREKEKADTIREKYEGLQEELMQVQLKYQKEVERLEKENKELRKSLMLKAGDTLAQRKIKKSLIDMYSEVLDELCDYDSSYDTQDHLPRVVVVGDQSSGKTSVLEMVAQARIFPRGAGEMMTRAPVMVTLSEGPYHIASFKDSTREFDLTRESELAELRKEVELRMRNSVRSGRTISHEVISMSVKGPGLQRMVLVDLPGIISTVTADLAADTKDAIRAISQQYMSNPNAIILCIQDGSVDAERSNVTDLVSQMDPQGKRTIFVLTKVDLAEENLANPDRIRKILSGKLFPMKALGYFAVVTGRGNQEDSIQQIKDYEESFFRSSRIFKGGVINSHQCTTRNLSFAVSECFWKMVRDTVEQQADAFKATRFNLETEWKNNFPRTRELDRDELFEKARGEILDEVVNLSQLTPKHWEDALSKKLWEKVATHIFENIYLPAAQTDNSGTFNTTADIKLKQWAELTLPKKCVEVGWETLEEEFRSFMERARNSKDHDNIFDNLKSCVVDESMRRHEWEDKAADVLRVIQLNALEDRSVHDKQQWDAACKFLEDSVKEKLTNIESTLREMVGPGTKEQWLYWCTPTDEQKKRAAVKGELEKILLTEYAHRNMLTYDEVTAVRKNVQTIGVDVDNDFIRETWHPVYRRHFLRRALAKAYDCRKAFYAYHQGLEGELGVECNDIVLFWRIQQMIKITSNALRQQVMNREARRLEKDIKEVLEEYSYDREKKEQLLTGRRVMLAEELKRVRQIQEKLEEFIHALNAEK
;
A
#
# COMPACT_ATOMS: atom_id res chain seq x y z
N MET A 1 10.83 -48.65 40.09
CA MET A 1 10.47 -50.05 40.38
C MET A 1 9.22 -50.39 39.57
N TYR A 2 9.33 -51.44 38.73
CA TYR A 2 8.30 -52.15 37.95
C TYR A 2 7.40 -51.34 36.98
N LYS A 3 7.25 -51.68 35.69
CA LYS A 3 7.92 -52.64 34.79
C LYS A 3 7.61 -52.18 33.35
N LEU A 4 8.63 -52.14 32.50
CA LEU A 4 8.59 -51.73 31.09
C LEU A 4 7.86 -52.73 30.18
N SER A 5 7.14 -52.22 29.18
CA SER A 5 7.16 -52.79 27.82
C SER A 5 7.27 -51.65 26.78
N LYS A 6 8.42 -51.63 26.07
CA LYS A 6 8.74 -50.80 24.88
C LYS A 6 7.84 -51.24 23.69
N GLY A 7 7.50 -50.43 22.69
CA GLY A 7 7.79 -49.03 22.36
C GLY A 7 7.58 -48.74 20.86
N ARG A 8 7.38 -47.44 20.55
CA ARG A 8 7.48 -46.71 19.24
C ARG A 8 6.37 -46.97 18.21
N PHE A 9 5.70 -45.98 17.60
CA PHE A 9 5.97 -44.56 17.28
C PHE A 9 4.72 -43.69 17.65
N GLY A 10 4.75 -42.41 18.00
CA GLY A 10 5.68 -41.33 17.65
C GLY A 10 5.04 -40.42 16.59
N TYR A 11 4.25 -39.43 17.02
CA TYR A 11 3.54 -38.42 16.22
C TYR A 11 4.49 -37.42 15.54
N VAL A 12 4.16 -37.00 14.31
CA VAL A 12 4.28 -35.60 13.84
C VAL A 12 3.09 -35.31 12.93
N VAL A 13 2.05 -34.68 13.48
CA VAL A 13 1.03 -33.97 12.70
C VAL A 13 1.57 -32.56 12.50
N ARG A 14 2.02 -32.26 11.28
CA ARG A 14 2.34 -30.88 10.89
C ARG A 14 1.11 -30.30 10.19
N VAL A 15 0.50 -29.33 10.86
CA VAL A 15 -0.56 -28.46 10.35
C VAL A 15 0.04 -27.50 9.34
N VAL A 16 -0.52 -27.48 8.12
CA VAL A 16 -0.57 -26.35 7.18
C VAL A 16 -1.95 -26.49 6.55
N GLY A 17 -2.99 -25.72 6.87
CA GLY A 17 -3.00 -24.26 6.96
C GLY A 17 -3.37 -23.68 5.60
N ILE A 18 -4.62 -23.86 5.15
CA ILE A 18 -5.25 -22.94 4.20
C ILE A 18 -6.46 -22.34 4.88
N THR A 19 -6.19 -21.22 5.51
CA THR A 19 -7.14 -20.21 5.97
C THR A 19 -7.94 -19.67 4.78
N GLN A 20 -9.24 -19.95 4.75
CA GLN A 20 -10.18 -18.87 4.47
C GLN A 20 -10.32 -18.05 5.74
N SER A 21 -9.95 -16.78 5.67
CA SER A 21 -10.40 -15.78 6.64
C SER A 21 -10.47 -14.42 5.97
N ARG A 22 -11.61 -14.21 5.31
CA ARG A 22 -12.36 -12.96 5.49
C ARG A 22 -12.88 -12.97 6.93
N TRP A 23 -12.31 -12.11 7.76
CA TRP A 23 -12.98 -11.52 8.91
C TRP A 23 -12.79 -10.02 8.80
N ILE A 24 -13.83 -9.31 8.37
CA ILE A 24 -14.33 -8.14 9.10
C ILE A 24 -15.85 -8.15 8.95
N LYS A 25 -16.54 -8.54 10.03
CA LYS A 25 -17.57 -7.71 10.67
C LYS A 25 -17.99 -8.40 11.97
N GLN A 26 -17.33 -7.98 13.04
CA GLN A 26 -17.82 -8.14 14.41
C GLN A 26 -18.37 -6.79 14.85
N LYS A 27 -19.42 -6.84 15.70
CA LYS A 27 -19.95 -5.77 16.57
C LYS A 27 -20.74 -4.66 15.84
N LEU A 28 -21.96 -4.27 16.21
CA LEU A 28 -22.79 -4.47 17.40
C LEU A 28 -24.26 -4.23 17.01
N ALA A 29 -25.18 -5.10 17.46
CA ALA A 29 -26.56 -4.70 17.76
C ALA A 29 -27.10 -5.68 18.83
N CYS A 30 -27.16 -5.19 20.07
CA CYS A 30 -27.86 -5.82 21.19
C CYS A 30 -29.27 -5.19 21.29
N GLN A 31 -30.30 -6.03 21.35
CA GLN A 31 -31.51 -5.92 22.19
C GLN A 31 -32.32 -7.21 21.95
N ASN A 32 -32.19 -8.20 22.82
CA ASN A 32 -33.12 -8.52 23.93
C ASN A 32 -34.56 -8.79 23.48
N ASP A 33 -34.92 -10.07 23.41
CA ASP A 33 -35.94 -10.65 24.30
C ASP A 33 -35.79 -12.20 24.39
N GLN A 34 -35.89 -12.70 25.62
CA GLN A 34 -35.81 -14.11 26.07
C GLN A 34 -37.21 -14.57 26.58
N PRO A 35 -37.43 -15.80 27.10
CA PRO A 35 -37.09 -17.15 26.62
C PRO A 35 -38.28 -18.18 26.80
N GLN A 36 -38.06 -19.46 26.44
CA GLN A 36 -38.59 -20.74 27.01
C GLN A 36 -38.63 -21.84 25.90
N VAL A 37 -37.58 -22.64 25.69
CA VAL A 37 -37.30 -23.99 26.24
C VAL A 37 -38.39 -25.06 25.97
N THR A 38 -38.11 -26.01 25.07
CA THR A 38 -38.00 -27.46 25.37
C THR A 38 -37.45 -28.26 24.19
N LYS A 39 -36.64 -29.27 24.52
CA LYS A 39 -35.86 -30.16 23.65
C LYS A 39 -36.71 -31.25 23.03
N PHE A 40 -36.41 -31.66 21.80
CA PHE A 40 -36.55 -33.06 21.37
C PHE A 40 -35.35 -33.49 20.53
N ILE A 41 -34.68 -34.54 21.01
CA ILE A 41 -33.67 -35.35 20.32
C ILE A 41 -34.41 -36.60 19.81
N VAL A 42 -34.25 -36.98 18.54
CA VAL A 42 -34.44 -38.37 18.11
C VAL A 42 -33.34 -38.74 17.09
N PRO A 43 -32.63 -39.86 17.27
CA PRO A 43 -31.50 -40.30 16.45
C PRO A 43 -31.93 -41.25 15.32
N ALA A 44 -31.07 -41.43 14.31
CA ALA A 44 -31.22 -42.49 13.32
C ALA A 44 -29.93 -43.33 13.24
N LEU A 45 -30.01 -44.58 13.72
CA LEU A 45 -29.02 -45.63 13.50
C LEU A 45 -29.75 -46.96 13.22
N ARG A 46 -29.42 -47.50 12.04
CA ARG A 46 -29.59 -48.83 11.42
C ARG A 46 -30.25 -49.96 12.24
N HIS A 47 -31.02 -50.83 11.56
CA HIS A 47 -30.69 -52.27 11.43
C HIS A 47 -31.55 -53.03 10.38
N TYR A 48 -30.86 -53.95 9.69
CA TYR A 48 -31.24 -55.23 9.07
C TYR A 48 -32.70 -55.72 9.10
N SER A 49 -33.17 -56.27 7.98
CA SER A 49 -34.36 -57.12 7.91
C SER A 49 -33.99 -58.57 7.55
N SER A 50 -34.13 -59.45 8.53
CA SER A 50 -34.33 -60.89 8.37
C SER A 50 -35.83 -61.18 8.40
N LEU A 51 -36.33 -61.85 7.38
CA LEU A 51 -37.68 -62.43 7.32
C LEU A 51 -37.64 -63.88 7.82
N HIS A 52 -38.71 -64.35 8.47
CA HIS A 52 -39.29 -65.72 8.61
C HIS A 52 -40.17 -65.72 9.89
N ALA A 53 -41.34 -66.35 10.05
CA ALA A 53 -42.23 -67.17 9.22
C ALA A 53 -43.55 -67.39 10.01
N GLY A 54 -44.64 -67.74 9.31
CA GLY A 54 -45.88 -68.33 9.84
C GLY A 54 -46.92 -68.48 8.72
N ARG A 55 -46.93 -69.59 7.96
CA ARG A 55 -47.78 -70.82 8.10
C ARG A 55 -49.29 -70.52 8.09
N GLY A 56 -50.15 -71.13 7.26
CA GLY A 56 -50.09 -72.23 6.27
C GLY A 56 -51.34 -72.10 5.35
N ALA A 57 -51.32 -72.50 4.07
CA ALA A 57 -51.27 -73.84 3.46
C ALA A 57 -52.63 -74.16 2.80
N LEU A 58 -52.64 -74.36 1.47
CA LEU A 58 -53.08 -75.60 0.79
C LEU A 58 -53.04 -75.46 -0.76
N LEU A 59 -52.13 -76.25 -1.35
CA LEU A 59 -52.23 -77.09 -2.57
C LEU A 59 -52.54 -76.51 -3.98
N ARG A 60 -51.58 -76.76 -4.88
CA ARG A 60 -51.60 -77.64 -6.10
C ARG A 60 -51.09 -76.99 -7.42
N ILE A 61 -50.07 -77.66 -7.98
CA ILE A 61 -49.30 -77.56 -9.25
C ILE A 61 -50.20 -77.98 -10.46
N PRO A 62 -50.01 -77.54 -11.75
CA PRO A 62 -48.76 -77.61 -12.54
C PRO A 62 -48.40 -76.45 -13.51
N GLY A 63 -47.10 -76.38 -13.86
CA GLY A 63 -46.56 -75.63 -15.03
C GLY A 63 -46.68 -76.46 -16.33
N PRO A 64 -45.75 -76.38 -17.32
CA PRO A 64 -44.73 -75.36 -17.64
C PRO A 64 -44.71 -74.99 -19.15
N ASN A 65 -43.80 -74.10 -19.58
CA ASN A 65 -42.91 -74.40 -20.72
C ASN A 65 -41.67 -73.47 -20.78
N TYR A 66 -40.53 -74.11 -21.00
CA TYR A 66 -39.15 -73.63 -21.01
C TYR A 66 -38.56 -73.62 -22.44
N ASN A 67 -37.51 -72.82 -22.66
CA ASN A 67 -36.21 -73.10 -23.35
C ASN A 67 -35.57 -71.75 -23.80
N ILE A 68 -34.50 -71.16 -23.21
CA ILE A 68 -33.04 -71.48 -23.05
C ILE A 68 -32.27 -71.44 -24.41
N PRO A 69 -30.97 -71.06 -24.54
CA PRO A 69 -30.23 -69.78 -24.29
C PRO A 69 -29.22 -69.39 -25.42
N SER A 70 -28.53 -68.24 -25.36
CA SER A 70 -27.22 -68.07 -26.01
C SER A 70 -26.13 -67.66 -25.00
N ARG A 71 -25.59 -68.67 -24.31
CA ARG A 71 -24.34 -68.58 -23.56
C ARG A 71 -23.17 -68.60 -24.55
N GLY A 72 -22.61 -67.44 -24.85
CA GLY A 72 -21.37 -67.32 -25.64
C GLY A 72 -20.60 -66.01 -25.40
N PHE A 73 -21.32 -64.88 -25.26
CA PHE A 73 -20.69 -63.56 -25.18
C PHE A 73 -20.25 -63.13 -23.76
N GLY A 74 -20.97 -63.56 -22.72
CA GLY A 74 -20.68 -63.17 -21.33
C GLY A 74 -19.38 -63.76 -20.76
N MET A 75 -18.91 -64.90 -21.28
CA MET A 75 -17.64 -65.52 -20.87
C MET A 75 -16.41 -64.88 -21.54
N ILE A 76 -16.59 -64.27 -22.72
CA ILE A 76 -15.53 -63.56 -23.45
C ILE A 76 -15.33 -62.18 -22.81
N ILE A 77 -16.41 -61.45 -22.53
CA ILE A 77 -16.38 -60.16 -21.85
C ILE A 77 -15.83 -60.29 -20.41
N ALA A 78 -16.20 -61.35 -19.68
CA ALA A 78 -15.66 -61.62 -18.35
C ALA A 78 -14.15 -62.01 -18.38
N ARG A 79 -13.66 -62.64 -19.45
CA ARG A 79 -12.22 -62.96 -19.61
C ARG A 79 -11.39 -61.74 -19.99
N VAL A 80 -11.90 -60.87 -20.87
CA VAL A 80 -11.26 -59.60 -21.24
C VAL A 80 -11.23 -58.64 -20.04
N LEU A 81 -12.32 -58.55 -19.27
CA LEU A 81 -12.38 -57.75 -18.03
C LEU A 81 -11.39 -58.25 -16.96
N ARG A 82 -11.15 -59.57 -16.89
CA ARG A 82 -10.15 -60.15 -15.96
C ARG A 82 -8.70 -59.86 -16.39
N GLY A 83 -8.46 -59.72 -17.69
CA GLY A 83 -7.16 -59.33 -18.26
C GLY A 83 -6.85 -57.83 -18.07
N ALA A 84 -7.85 -56.96 -18.30
CA ALA A 84 -7.70 -55.51 -18.10
C ALA A 84 -7.49 -55.13 -16.63
N LEU A 85 -8.14 -55.83 -15.69
CA LEU A 85 -7.94 -55.63 -14.25
C LEU A 85 -6.53 -56.07 -13.76
N LYS A 86 -5.83 -56.95 -14.51
CA LYS A 86 -4.43 -57.33 -14.21
C LYS A 86 -3.41 -56.30 -14.71
N ILE A 87 -3.69 -55.57 -15.79
CA ILE A 87 -2.84 -54.47 -16.29
C ILE A 87 -2.75 -53.33 -15.24
N ARG A 88 -3.85 -53.09 -14.51
CA ARG A 88 -3.89 -52.16 -13.37
C ARG A 88 -2.95 -52.56 -12.22
N TYR A 89 -2.74 -53.85 -11.98
CA TYR A 89 -1.83 -54.35 -10.95
C TYR A 89 -0.36 -54.35 -11.40
N ILE A 90 -0.09 -54.42 -12.70
CA ILE A 90 1.27 -54.41 -13.25
C ILE A 90 1.83 -52.97 -13.31
N ILE A 91 0.98 -51.97 -13.57
CA ILE A 91 1.38 -50.55 -13.56
C ILE A 91 1.53 -50.00 -12.12
N LEU A 92 0.83 -50.57 -11.13
CA LEU A 92 0.99 -50.22 -9.70
C LEU A 92 2.00 -51.09 -8.93
N GLY A 93 2.39 -52.25 -9.45
CA GLY A 93 3.36 -53.19 -8.82
C GLY A 93 4.77 -53.16 -9.41
N GLY A 94 5.01 -52.39 -10.48
CA GLY A 94 6.27 -52.33 -11.23
C GLY A 94 7.38 -51.46 -10.64
N SER A 95 7.26 -51.01 -9.39
CA SER A 95 8.26 -50.13 -8.75
C SER A 95 9.21 -50.83 -7.77
N ILE A 96 9.09 -52.16 -7.55
CA ILE A 96 9.87 -52.87 -6.49
C ILE A 96 10.67 -54.09 -6.98
N ALA A 97 10.58 -54.54 -8.24
CA ALA A 97 11.37 -55.69 -8.71
C ALA A 97 11.97 -55.46 -10.11
N GLY A 98 13.29 -55.63 -10.23
CA GLY A 98 14.11 -55.27 -11.38
C GLY A 98 13.73 -55.91 -12.74
N GLY A 99 14.13 -55.21 -13.80
CA GLY A 99 13.66 -55.34 -15.20
C GLY A 99 13.89 -56.64 -15.97
N SER A 100 14.25 -57.76 -15.34
CA SER A 100 14.43 -59.04 -16.04
C SER A 100 13.19 -59.95 -16.05
N ALA A 101 12.17 -59.65 -15.24
CA ALA A 101 10.89 -60.39 -15.23
C ALA A 101 9.83 -59.85 -16.22
N LEU A 102 10.00 -58.62 -16.72
CA LEU A 102 9.05 -57.96 -17.63
C LEU A 102 9.12 -58.51 -19.07
N ALA A 103 10.31 -58.87 -19.56
CA ALA A 103 10.45 -59.43 -20.91
C ALA A 103 9.78 -60.80 -21.05
N LYS A 104 9.95 -61.69 -20.05
CA LYS A 104 9.33 -63.02 -20.03
C LYS A 104 7.81 -62.98 -19.87
N THR A 105 7.26 -61.98 -19.17
CA THR A 105 5.82 -61.84 -18.99
C THR A 105 5.14 -61.15 -20.18
N TYR A 106 5.86 -60.29 -20.91
CA TYR A 106 5.41 -59.73 -22.19
C TYR A 106 5.37 -60.79 -23.31
N GLU A 107 6.36 -61.67 -23.41
CA GLU A 107 6.34 -62.77 -24.38
C GLU A 107 5.23 -63.80 -24.08
N GLN A 108 5.01 -64.16 -22.82
CA GLN A 108 3.88 -65.02 -22.41
C GLN A 108 2.51 -64.35 -22.62
N TRP A 109 2.45 -63.02 -22.64
CA TRP A 109 1.24 -62.26 -22.97
C TRP A 109 1.01 -62.19 -24.49
N LYS A 110 2.09 -62.07 -25.28
CA LYS A 110 2.07 -62.11 -26.75
C LYS A 110 1.59 -63.46 -27.30
N GLU A 111 1.94 -64.56 -26.63
CA GLU A 111 1.50 -65.93 -27.00
C GLU A 111 0.06 -66.26 -26.58
N ALA A 112 -0.59 -65.43 -25.76
CA ALA A 112 -1.94 -65.69 -25.22
C ALA A 112 -3.08 -64.96 -25.99
N LEU A 113 -2.79 -64.29 -27.10
CA LEU A 113 -3.78 -63.66 -27.97
C LEU A 113 -4.14 -64.59 -29.15
N PRO A 114 -5.43 -64.90 -29.38
CA PRO A 114 -5.84 -65.63 -30.58
C PRO A 114 -5.79 -64.72 -31.82
N ASP A 115 -5.36 -65.29 -32.95
CA ASP A 115 -5.13 -64.66 -34.27
C ASP A 115 -6.07 -63.49 -34.61
N THR A 116 -5.51 -62.28 -34.60
CA THR A 116 -6.19 -61.05 -34.98
C THR A 116 -5.93 -60.72 -36.44
N LYS A 117 -6.62 -61.40 -37.37
CA LYS A 117 -6.68 -60.99 -38.79
C LYS A 117 -7.35 -59.62 -39.02
N PHE A 118 -7.97 -59.05 -37.99
CA PHE A 118 -8.50 -57.67 -38.00
C PHE A 118 -7.42 -56.60 -37.73
N LEU A 119 -6.26 -56.96 -37.15
CA LEU A 119 -5.16 -56.02 -36.90
C LEU A 119 -4.19 -55.87 -38.09
N GLU A 120 -4.29 -56.72 -39.11
CA GLU A 120 -3.54 -56.57 -40.37
C GLU A 120 -4.11 -55.47 -41.28
N GLU A 121 -5.34 -54.98 -41.04
CA GLU A 121 -6.03 -54.03 -41.92
C GLU A 121 -5.93 -52.56 -41.43
N LEU A 122 -5.29 -52.33 -40.28
CA LEU A 122 -5.13 -51.01 -39.64
C LEU A 122 -3.67 -50.66 -39.34
N MET A 123 -2.72 -51.50 -39.75
CA MET A 123 -1.29 -51.16 -39.71
C MET A 123 -0.80 -50.89 -41.14
N PRO A 124 -0.07 -49.77 -41.38
CA PRO A 124 0.49 -49.48 -42.70
C PRO A 124 1.44 -50.61 -43.12
N SER A 125 1.49 -50.86 -44.43
CA SER A 125 2.22 -52.00 -45.00
C SER A 125 3.73 -51.89 -44.75
N GLN A 126 4.43 -53.02 -44.75
CA GLN A 126 5.88 -53.07 -44.53
C GLN A 126 6.64 -52.22 -45.58
N GLU A 127 6.05 -52.04 -46.77
CA GLU A 127 6.56 -51.16 -47.83
C GLU A 127 6.42 -49.66 -47.49
N ASP A 128 5.36 -49.24 -46.79
CA ASP A 128 5.21 -47.85 -46.32
C ASP A 128 6.19 -47.52 -45.19
N LEU A 129 6.47 -48.50 -44.33
CA LEU A 129 7.48 -48.38 -43.28
C LEU A 129 8.90 -48.37 -43.85
N ASP A 130 9.17 -49.16 -44.89
CA ASP A 130 10.45 -49.13 -45.60
C ASP A 130 10.61 -47.87 -46.47
N ALA A 131 9.53 -47.32 -47.04
CA ALA A 131 9.55 -46.03 -47.72
C ALA A 131 9.81 -44.87 -46.75
N LEU A 132 9.19 -44.90 -45.56
CA LEU A 132 9.41 -43.92 -44.51
C LEU A 132 10.83 -44.03 -43.93
N ARG A 133 11.34 -45.26 -43.76
CA ARG A 133 12.73 -45.55 -43.38
C ARG A 133 13.72 -45.07 -44.45
N ASN A 134 13.46 -45.30 -45.73
CA ASN A 134 14.32 -44.86 -46.84
C ASN A 134 14.25 -43.33 -47.04
N SER A 135 13.10 -42.70 -46.78
CA SER A 135 12.99 -41.23 -46.74
C SER A 135 13.81 -40.61 -45.60
N LEU A 136 13.86 -41.27 -44.43
CA LEU A 136 14.65 -40.84 -43.28
C LEU A 136 16.15 -41.10 -43.45
N ILE A 137 16.53 -42.19 -44.12
CA ILE A 137 17.93 -42.49 -44.46
C ILE A 137 18.45 -41.51 -45.52
N SER A 138 17.65 -41.18 -46.56
CA SER A 138 18.05 -40.18 -47.55
C SER A 138 18.09 -38.74 -47.01
N TYR A 139 17.30 -38.43 -45.97
CA TYR A 139 17.39 -37.16 -45.24
C TYR A 139 18.64 -37.10 -44.34
N ARG A 140 19.01 -38.22 -43.72
CA ARG A 140 20.25 -38.38 -42.94
C ARG A 140 21.50 -38.26 -43.82
N ASP A 141 21.51 -38.87 -45.00
CA ASP A 141 22.67 -38.88 -45.89
C ASP A 141 22.89 -37.52 -46.56
N LYS A 142 21.81 -36.77 -46.89
CA LYS A 142 21.91 -35.37 -47.34
C LYS A 142 22.44 -34.39 -46.28
N ILE A 143 22.25 -34.70 -45.00
CA ILE A 143 22.80 -33.91 -43.88
C ILE A 143 24.26 -34.29 -43.60
N LYS A 144 24.62 -35.56 -43.85
CA LYS A 144 25.98 -36.08 -43.63
C LYS A 144 27.00 -35.61 -44.68
N ASP A 145 26.57 -35.35 -45.91
CA ASP A 145 27.44 -34.82 -46.97
C ASP A 145 27.65 -33.29 -46.91
N ALA A 146 26.91 -32.58 -46.04
CA ALA A 146 26.98 -31.12 -45.93
C ALA A 146 27.96 -30.60 -44.85
N VAL A 147 28.30 -31.38 -43.81
CA VAL A 147 29.34 -31.03 -42.80
C VAL A 147 29.89 -32.31 -42.14
N PRO A 148 31.21 -32.54 -42.12
CA PRO A 148 31.82 -33.69 -41.45
C PRO A 148 31.86 -33.51 -39.92
N ASP A 149 31.61 -34.61 -39.20
CA ASP A 149 31.71 -34.77 -37.74
C ASP A 149 30.75 -33.98 -36.84
N PHE A 150 29.55 -34.54 -36.61
CA PHE A 150 28.91 -34.45 -35.30
C PHE A 150 28.04 -35.68 -35.00
N THR A 151 28.52 -36.51 -34.06
CA THR A 151 27.74 -37.58 -33.42
C THR A 151 27.36 -37.11 -32.00
N LEU A 152 26.06 -37.09 -31.73
CA LEU A 152 25.45 -36.62 -30.50
C LEU A 152 25.31 -37.79 -29.52
N ASP A 153 26.30 -37.92 -28.64
CA ASP A 153 26.36 -38.89 -27.55
C ASP A 153 25.74 -38.26 -26.28
N PRO A 154 24.87 -38.95 -25.52
CA PRO A 154 24.19 -38.40 -24.34
C PRO A 154 25.10 -38.25 -23.09
N LYS A 155 26.41 -38.07 -23.30
CA LYS A 155 27.43 -37.66 -22.31
C LYS A 155 27.97 -36.24 -22.55
N LEU A 156 27.59 -35.57 -23.64
CA LEU A 156 28.07 -34.23 -24.01
C LEU A 156 27.34 -33.08 -23.30
N LYS A 157 26.23 -33.35 -22.59
CA LYS A 157 25.52 -32.35 -21.79
C LYS A 157 26.22 -32.08 -20.45
N GLU A 158 26.71 -33.12 -19.78
CA GLU A 158 27.49 -33.00 -18.53
C GLU A 158 28.94 -32.51 -18.76
N LEU A 159 29.56 -32.87 -19.89
CA LEU A 159 30.90 -32.36 -20.26
C LEU A 159 30.86 -30.94 -20.87
N GLY A 160 29.71 -30.50 -21.39
CA GLY A 160 29.49 -29.15 -21.87
C GLY A 160 29.37 -28.13 -20.74
N GLU A 161 28.63 -28.47 -19.68
CA GLU A 161 28.47 -27.59 -18.50
C GLU A 161 29.78 -27.44 -17.72
N SER A 162 30.53 -28.54 -17.51
CA SER A 162 31.83 -28.48 -16.80
C SER A 162 32.93 -27.73 -17.57
N LYS A 163 32.94 -27.78 -18.91
CA LYS A 163 33.85 -26.95 -19.73
C LYS A 163 33.35 -25.52 -19.90
N TYR A 164 32.04 -25.28 -19.92
CA TYR A 164 31.46 -23.94 -19.93
C TYR A 164 31.75 -23.20 -18.61
N ASP A 165 31.68 -23.89 -17.48
CA ASP A 165 32.07 -23.35 -16.19
C ASP A 165 33.57 -23.07 -16.11
N GLN A 166 34.44 -23.93 -16.67
CA GLN A 166 35.88 -23.65 -16.79
C GLN A 166 36.16 -22.44 -17.70
N LEU A 167 35.42 -22.29 -18.81
CA LEU A 167 35.55 -21.15 -19.72
C LEU A 167 35.02 -19.85 -19.11
N MET A 168 33.93 -19.90 -18.35
CA MET A 168 33.37 -18.76 -17.62
C MET A 168 34.23 -18.38 -16.41
N LEU A 169 34.88 -19.34 -15.74
CA LEU A 169 35.90 -19.06 -14.72
C LEU A 169 37.15 -18.43 -15.32
N TRP A 170 37.59 -18.92 -16.48
CA TRP A 170 38.71 -18.33 -17.23
C TRP A 170 38.39 -16.91 -17.73
N PHE A 171 37.16 -16.66 -18.18
CA PHE A 171 36.69 -15.32 -18.56
C PHE A 171 36.51 -14.38 -17.36
N LYS A 172 35.97 -14.88 -16.24
CA LYS A 172 35.85 -14.10 -15.00
C LYS A 172 37.20 -13.79 -14.37
N GLN A 173 38.15 -14.72 -14.36
CA GLN A 173 39.52 -14.46 -13.89
C GLN A 173 40.21 -13.37 -14.72
N ARG A 174 40.04 -13.36 -16.05
CA ARG A 174 40.59 -12.28 -16.90
C ARG A 174 39.84 -10.96 -16.74
N LEU A 175 38.56 -10.98 -16.40
CA LEU A 175 37.78 -9.78 -16.15
C LEU A 175 38.12 -9.18 -14.78
N ASP A 176 38.27 -10.03 -13.77
CA ASP A 176 38.69 -9.65 -12.41
C ASP A 176 40.16 -9.22 -12.39
N ASP A 177 41.08 -9.85 -13.14
CA ASP A 177 42.46 -9.37 -13.31
C ASP A 177 42.51 -8.02 -14.05
N ALA A 178 41.59 -7.77 -14.99
CA ALA A 178 41.49 -6.48 -15.69
C ALA A 178 40.84 -5.38 -14.84
N ILE A 179 39.89 -5.74 -13.96
CA ILE A 179 39.27 -4.83 -12.99
C ILE A 179 40.24 -4.54 -11.84
N GLN A 180 40.99 -5.54 -11.38
CA GLN A 180 42.00 -5.41 -10.33
C GLN A 180 43.23 -4.63 -10.82
N ALA A 181 43.64 -4.77 -12.08
CA ALA A 181 44.64 -3.88 -12.70
C ALA A 181 44.15 -2.43 -12.84
N ALA A 182 42.84 -2.22 -13.06
CA ALA A 182 42.23 -0.89 -13.11
C ALA A 182 41.96 -0.29 -11.70
N GLU A 183 41.79 -1.13 -10.68
CA GLU A 183 41.70 -0.73 -9.27
C GLU A 183 43.07 -0.49 -8.65
N GLU A 184 44.13 -1.22 -9.05
CA GLU A 184 45.51 -0.96 -8.62
C GLU A 184 46.06 0.36 -9.21
N GLU A 185 45.69 0.76 -10.44
CA GLU A 185 45.97 2.11 -10.96
C GLU A 185 45.16 3.22 -10.26
N LYS A 186 44.01 2.89 -9.66
CA LYS A 186 43.20 3.84 -8.86
C LYS A 186 43.59 3.86 -7.37
N SER A 187 44.19 2.79 -6.86
CA SER A 187 44.59 2.62 -5.45
C SER A 187 45.99 3.16 -5.15
N GLU A 188 46.90 3.26 -6.12
CA GLU A 188 48.21 3.91 -5.91
C GLU A 188 48.18 5.45 -6.01
N LYS A 189 47.00 6.07 -6.20
CA LYS A 189 46.81 7.53 -6.12
C LYS A 189 45.78 7.99 -5.10
N SER A 190 45.56 7.23 -4.02
CA SER A 190 44.80 7.73 -2.87
C SER A 190 45.27 7.18 -1.53
N SER A 191 46.51 7.48 -1.13
CA SER A 191 46.84 7.62 0.30
C SER A 191 48.12 8.44 0.53
N SER A 192 48.02 9.77 0.46
CA SER A 192 48.80 10.66 1.33
C SER A 192 48.12 12.03 1.45
N SER A 193 47.36 12.16 2.55
CA SER A 193 47.12 13.36 3.37
C SER A 193 47.07 14.76 2.73
N ILE A 194 45.87 15.36 2.83
CA ILE A 194 45.56 16.64 3.49
C ILE A 194 46.16 17.95 2.94
N LEU A 195 45.22 18.88 2.67
CA LEU A 195 45.26 20.35 2.57
C LEU A 195 45.48 21.01 1.19
N ASP A 196 44.60 22.00 1.00
CA ASP A 196 44.66 23.20 0.16
C ASP A 196 44.24 23.13 -1.31
N GLY A 197 43.43 24.13 -1.66
CA GLY A 197 42.79 24.33 -2.94
C GLY A 197 43.66 24.96 -4.02
N GLU A 198 42.96 25.44 -5.04
CA GLU A 198 43.43 26.08 -6.27
C GLU A 198 43.85 25.18 -7.46
N ILE A 199 42.98 25.25 -8.48
CA ILE A 199 43.28 25.56 -9.88
C ILE A 199 44.48 24.84 -10.50
N LEU A 200 44.23 23.85 -11.37
CA LEU A 200 45.08 23.64 -12.55
C LEU A 200 44.30 23.22 -13.80
N THR A 201 44.86 23.68 -14.91
CA THR A 201 44.28 24.01 -16.20
C THR A 201 44.23 22.85 -17.20
N GLN A 202 43.44 23.09 -18.24
CA GLN A 202 43.13 22.33 -19.46
C GLN A 202 44.29 21.73 -20.30
N SER A 203 45.55 21.72 -19.86
CA SER A 203 46.69 21.43 -20.75
C SER A 203 47.19 19.97 -20.78
N GLY A 204 46.70 19.09 -19.91
CA GLY A 204 47.26 17.73 -19.77
C GLY A 204 46.67 16.66 -20.70
N MET A 205 45.42 16.81 -21.14
CA MET A 205 44.72 15.76 -21.89
C MET A 205 44.90 15.83 -23.42
N ALA A 206 45.32 16.96 -23.97
CA ALA A 206 45.53 17.13 -25.41
C ALA A 206 46.81 16.43 -25.93
N ASN A 207 47.81 16.20 -25.07
CA ASN A 207 49.10 15.60 -25.46
C ASN A 207 49.12 14.06 -25.42
N PHE A 208 48.09 13.43 -24.84
CA PHE A 208 48.03 11.97 -24.71
C PHE A 208 47.22 11.29 -25.83
N LEU A 209 46.31 12.01 -26.48
CA LEU A 209 45.39 11.46 -27.48
C LEU A 209 45.89 11.56 -28.94
N SER A 210 46.92 12.37 -29.21
CA SER A 210 47.45 12.56 -30.57
C SER A 210 48.32 11.41 -31.13
N PRO A 211 49.05 10.60 -30.33
CA PRO A 211 49.85 9.50 -30.86
C PRO A 211 49.01 8.25 -31.19
N LEU A 212 47.98 7.97 -30.39
CA LEU A 212 47.19 6.72 -30.47
C LEU A 212 46.36 6.63 -31.76
N VAL A 213 45.92 7.78 -32.28
CA VAL A 213 45.15 7.88 -33.54
C VAL A 213 46.06 7.73 -34.77
N LYS A 214 47.35 8.07 -34.66
CA LYS A 214 48.33 7.91 -35.74
C LYS A 214 48.74 6.45 -35.95
N ASP A 215 48.91 5.70 -34.86
CA ASP A 215 49.30 4.28 -34.92
C ASP A 215 48.17 3.39 -35.48
N PHE A 216 46.91 3.69 -35.16
CA PHE A 216 45.76 2.96 -35.71
C PHE A 216 45.55 3.23 -37.22
N SER A 217 45.95 4.41 -37.71
CA SER A 217 45.88 4.77 -39.13
C SER A 217 46.97 4.11 -39.98
N SER A 218 48.12 3.72 -39.41
CA SER A 218 49.20 3.07 -40.15
C SER A 218 48.94 1.58 -40.37
N ASP A 219 48.33 0.88 -39.41
CA ASP A 219 48.05 -0.55 -39.50
C ASP A 219 46.93 -0.87 -40.51
N LEU A 220 45.95 0.03 -40.65
CA LEU A 220 44.85 -0.11 -41.61
C LEU A 220 45.30 0.09 -43.07
N LYS A 221 46.36 0.88 -43.29
CA LYS A 221 46.96 1.08 -44.63
C LYS A 221 47.80 -0.10 -45.09
N GLN A 222 48.35 -0.89 -44.17
CA GLN A 222 49.15 -2.08 -44.52
C GLN A 222 48.27 -3.26 -44.94
N HIS A 223 47.06 -3.40 -44.38
CA HIS A 223 46.14 -4.49 -44.73
C HIS A 223 45.33 -4.27 -46.02
N ALA A 224 45.24 -3.05 -46.52
CA ALA A 224 44.46 -2.74 -47.74
C ALA A 224 45.22 -3.03 -49.06
N VAL A 225 46.54 -3.22 -49.02
CA VAL A 225 47.38 -3.33 -50.23
C VAL A 225 47.51 -4.78 -50.74
N SER A 226 47.01 -5.78 -50.00
CA SER A 226 47.22 -7.20 -50.33
C SER A 226 46.19 -7.82 -51.27
N PHE A 227 45.26 -7.05 -51.87
CA PHE A 227 44.22 -7.60 -52.77
C PHE A 227 44.18 -6.98 -54.18
N ALA A 228 45.30 -6.42 -54.65
CA ALA A 228 45.39 -5.81 -55.99
C ALA A 228 46.24 -6.66 -56.93
N SER A 229 45.61 -7.55 -57.71
CA SER A 229 46.23 -8.18 -58.89
C SER A 229 45.18 -8.88 -59.78
N MET A 230 44.54 -8.13 -60.70
CA MET A 230 44.25 -8.48 -62.11
C MET A 230 43.05 -7.68 -62.68
N GLY A 231 43.32 -6.84 -63.68
CA GLY A 231 42.44 -6.65 -64.86
C GLY A 231 41.18 -5.77 -64.77
N SER A 232 41.31 -4.53 -65.28
CA SER A 232 40.27 -3.74 -65.98
C SER A 232 38.95 -3.36 -65.27
N SER A 233 38.99 -2.55 -64.20
CA SER A 233 37.80 -1.83 -63.68
C SER A 233 38.08 -0.52 -62.93
N ALA A 234 39.18 0.17 -63.26
CA ALA A 234 39.66 1.35 -62.51
C ALA A 234 38.70 2.57 -62.48
N GLU A 235 37.77 2.68 -63.43
CA GLU A 235 36.90 3.86 -63.55
C GLU A 235 35.59 3.74 -62.75
N ARG A 236 35.00 2.54 -62.68
CA ARG A 236 33.82 2.25 -61.83
C ARG A 236 34.15 2.09 -60.35
N GLU A 237 35.38 1.69 -60.03
CA GLU A 237 35.84 1.61 -58.64
C GLU A 237 36.14 2.98 -58.04
N LYS A 238 36.53 3.96 -58.88
CA LYS A 238 36.77 5.33 -58.44
C LYS A 238 35.48 6.05 -58.04
N GLU A 239 34.42 5.93 -58.84
CA GLU A 239 33.08 6.43 -58.48
C GLU A 239 32.51 5.76 -57.21
N LYS A 240 32.74 4.46 -57.02
CA LYS A 240 32.32 3.75 -55.80
C LYS A 240 33.14 4.17 -54.58
N ALA A 241 34.45 4.40 -54.75
CA ALA A 241 35.31 4.91 -53.69
C ALA A 241 34.94 6.35 -53.31
N ASP A 242 34.63 7.20 -54.29
CA ASP A 242 34.23 8.59 -54.07
C ASP A 242 32.85 8.68 -53.40
N THR A 243 31.88 7.84 -53.79
CA THR A 243 30.57 7.77 -53.10
C THR A 243 30.63 7.16 -51.70
N ILE A 244 31.54 6.22 -51.45
CA ILE A 244 31.80 5.71 -50.09
C ILE A 244 32.49 6.78 -49.25
N ARG A 245 33.36 7.58 -49.84
CA ARG A 245 34.05 8.70 -49.18
C ARG A 245 33.09 9.83 -48.83
N GLU A 246 32.18 10.21 -49.73
CA GLU A 246 31.09 11.16 -49.42
C GLU A 246 30.19 10.66 -48.29
N LYS A 247 29.85 9.36 -48.27
CA LYS A 247 29.07 8.77 -47.16
C LYS A 247 29.84 8.77 -45.85
N TYR A 248 31.16 8.56 -45.89
CA TYR A 248 32.02 8.60 -44.71
C TYR A 248 32.16 10.03 -44.17
N GLU A 249 32.30 11.01 -45.05
CA GLU A 249 32.32 12.43 -44.70
C GLU A 249 30.97 12.89 -44.14
N GLY A 250 29.84 12.45 -44.71
CA GLY A 250 28.50 12.71 -44.17
C GLY A 250 28.27 12.08 -42.79
N LEU A 251 28.70 10.83 -42.58
CA LEU A 251 28.67 10.17 -41.27
C LEU A 251 29.54 10.89 -40.24
N GLN A 252 30.71 11.38 -40.64
CA GLN A 252 31.61 12.12 -39.77
C GLN A 252 31.01 13.48 -39.37
N GLU A 253 30.30 14.14 -40.29
CA GLU A 253 29.59 15.39 -40.04
C GLU A 253 28.37 15.19 -39.12
N GLU A 254 27.59 14.12 -39.30
CA GLU A 254 26.51 13.74 -38.39
C GLU A 254 27.04 13.44 -36.98
N LEU A 255 28.15 12.70 -36.87
CA LEU A 255 28.77 12.37 -35.58
C LEU A 255 29.29 13.64 -34.88
N MET A 256 29.86 14.57 -35.63
CA MET A 256 30.29 15.87 -35.11
C MET A 256 29.10 16.72 -34.67
N GLN A 257 27.99 16.74 -35.41
CA GLN A 257 26.78 17.44 -35.00
C GLN A 257 26.15 16.84 -33.73
N VAL A 258 26.14 15.50 -33.62
CA VAL A 258 25.67 14.80 -32.43
C VAL A 258 26.55 15.15 -31.23
N GLN A 259 27.87 15.13 -31.39
CA GLN A 259 28.82 15.49 -30.33
C GLN A 259 28.65 16.96 -29.90
N LEU A 260 28.39 17.87 -30.84
CA LEU A 260 28.16 19.29 -30.57
C LEU A 260 26.80 19.55 -29.90
N LYS A 261 25.78 18.74 -30.21
CA LYS A 261 24.49 18.74 -29.49
C LYS A 261 24.64 18.24 -28.06
N TYR A 262 25.35 17.13 -27.85
CA TYR A 262 25.63 16.63 -26.50
C TYR A 262 26.43 17.64 -25.67
N GLN A 263 27.42 18.28 -26.27
CA GLN A 263 28.21 19.30 -25.59
C GLN A 263 27.38 20.52 -25.20
N LYS A 264 26.48 20.98 -26.07
CA LYS A 264 25.52 22.05 -25.76
C LYS A 264 24.53 21.64 -24.66
N GLU A 265 24.06 20.39 -24.68
CA GLU A 265 23.14 19.90 -23.65
C GLU A 265 23.82 19.78 -22.29
N VAL A 266 25.06 19.31 -22.24
CA VAL A 266 25.88 19.32 -21.01
C VAL A 266 26.08 20.74 -20.50
N GLU A 267 26.42 21.71 -21.36
CA GLU A 267 26.58 23.11 -20.95
C GLU A 267 25.26 23.73 -20.46
N ARG A 268 24.13 23.35 -21.06
CA ARG A 268 22.78 23.76 -20.63
C ARG A 268 22.46 23.18 -19.25
N LEU A 269 22.69 21.89 -19.05
CA LEU A 269 22.49 21.19 -17.78
C LEU A 269 23.42 21.73 -16.68
N GLU A 270 24.65 22.13 -17.01
CA GLU A 270 25.55 22.81 -16.08
C GLU A 270 25.05 24.21 -15.69
N LYS A 271 24.51 24.98 -16.65
CA LYS A 271 23.87 26.28 -16.36
C LYS A 271 22.62 26.11 -15.50
N GLU A 272 21.75 25.15 -15.83
CA GLU A 272 20.57 24.82 -15.02
C GLU A 272 20.97 24.35 -13.62
N ASN A 273 21.99 23.49 -13.47
CA ASN A 273 22.52 23.10 -12.16
C ASN A 273 23.11 24.28 -11.38
N LYS A 274 23.76 25.23 -12.06
CA LYS A 274 24.30 26.43 -11.44
C LYS A 274 23.20 27.39 -11.01
N GLU A 275 22.14 27.53 -11.80
CA GLU A 275 20.94 28.30 -11.46
C GLU A 275 20.14 27.63 -10.34
N LEU A 276 19.99 26.30 -10.35
CA LEU A 276 19.38 25.53 -9.28
C LEU A 276 20.19 25.65 -8.00
N ARG A 277 21.53 25.57 -8.04
CA ARG A 277 22.38 25.86 -6.88
C ARG A 277 22.24 27.29 -6.39
N LYS A 278 22.12 28.27 -7.28
CA LYS A 278 21.90 29.68 -6.91
C LYS A 278 20.51 29.89 -6.32
N SER A 279 19.48 29.22 -6.85
CA SER A 279 18.11 29.19 -6.34
C SER A 279 18.03 28.50 -4.98
N LEU A 280 18.73 27.38 -4.80
CA LEU A 280 18.87 26.67 -3.53
C LEU A 280 19.64 27.50 -2.51
N MET A 281 20.69 28.23 -2.90
CA MET A 281 21.43 29.14 -2.01
C MET A 281 20.60 30.38 -1.62
N LEU A 282 19.75 30.89 -2.53
CA LEU A 282 18.82 31.98 -2.23
C LEU A 282 17.67 31.51 -1.34
N LYS A 283 17.09 30.33 -1.61
CA LYS A 283 16.06 29.71 -0.75
C LYS A 283 16.60 29.28 0.61
N ALA A 284 17.80 28.70 0.66
CA ALA A 284 18.48 28.36 1.91
C ALA A 284 18.92 29.62 2.68
N GLY A 285 19.35 30.66 1.94
CA GLY A 285 19.72 31.97 2.49
C GLY A 285 18.55 32.69 3.16
N ASP A 286 17.35 32.63 2.59
CA ASP A 286 16.15 33.23 3.20
C ASP A 286 15.66 32.47 4.44
N THR A 287 15.84 31.15 4.50
CA THR A 287 15.54 30.36 5.73
C THR A 287 16.60 30.52 6.83
N LEU A 288 17.87 30.72 6.49
CA LEU A 288 18.97 30.89 7.45
C LEU A 288 19.13 32.33 7.94
N ALA A 289 18.58 33.31 7.23
CA ALA A 289 18.65 34.74 7.55
C ALA A 289 17.41 35.28 8.30
N GLN A 290 16.53 34.42 8.81
CA GLN A 290 15.77 34.81 10.00
C GLN A 290 16.78 34.96 11.13
N ARG A 291 17.21 36.20 11.36
CA ARG A 291 18.10 36.62 12.44
C ARG A 291 17.83 35.75 13.67
N LYS A 292 18.79 34.90 14.03
CA LYS A 292 18.83 34.23 15.34
C LYS A 292 18.83 35.34 16.38
N ILE A 293 17.64 35.81 16.77
CA ILE A 293 17.44 36.53 18.02
C ILE A 293 18.08 35.62 19.05
N LYS A 294 19.07 36.12 19.79
CA LYS A 294 19.70 35.34 20.86
C LYS A 294 18.59 34.95 21.82
N LYS A 295 18.08 33.72 21.69
CA LYS A 295 17.02 33.21 22.55
C LYS A 295 17.55 33.19 23.97
N SER A 296 16.74 33.60 24.93
CA SER A 296 17.13 33.47 26.33
C SER A 296 17.28 31.99 26.67
N LEU A 297 18.14 31.64 27.63
CA LEU A 297 18.28 30.25 28.09
C LEU A 297 16.96 29.65 28.52
N ILE A 298 16.09 30.44 29.15
CA ILE A 298 14.77 29.97 29.56
C ILE A 298 13.82 29.78 28.36
N ASP A 299 13.98 30.56 27.29
CA ASP A 299 13.23 30.36 26.05
C ASP A 299 13.70 29.06 25.37
N MET A 300 15.03 28.81 25.31
CA MET A 300 15.59 27.55 24.81
C MET A 300 15.17 26.35 25.68
N TYR A 301 15.17 26.50 27.00
CA TYR A 301 14.67 25.47 27.92
C TYR A 301 13.19 25.19 27.73
N SER A 302 12.38 26.24 27.47
CA SER A 302 10.96 26.09 27.18
C SER A 302 10.73 25.37 25.85
N GLU A 303 11.55 25.65 24.82
CA GLU A 303 11.49 24.93 23.53
C GLU A 303 11.87 23.46 23.66
N VAL A 304 12.87 23.14 24.49
CA VAL A 304 13.23 21.76 24.83
C VAL A 304 12.07 21.07 25.57
N LEU A 305 11.47 21.75 26.55
CA LEU A 305 10.30 21.25 27.26
C LEU A 305 9.14 20.96 26.31
N ASP A 306 8.84 21.87 25.38
CA ASP A 306 7.73 21.74 24.44
C ASP A 306 7.98 20.60 23.44
N GLU A 307 9.19 20.48 22.88
CA GLU A 307 9.55 19.36 21.99
C GLU A 307 9.47 18.00 22.71
N LEU A 308 9.89 17.93 23.98
CA LEU A 308 9.75 16.73 24.78
C LEU A 308 8.27 16.42 25.11
N CYS A 309 7.45 17.46 25.27
CA CYS A 309 6.01 17.27 25.46
C CYS A 309 5.34 16.68 24.20
N ASP A 310 5.75 17.13 23.02
CA ASP A 310 5.23 16.64 21.74
C ASP A 310 5.73 15.22 21.39
N TYR A 311 6.95 14.89 21.80
CA TYR A 311 7.53 13.56 21.60
C TYR A 311 6.80 12.49 22.42
N ASP A 312 6.38 12.83 23.63
CA ASP A 312 5.87 11.87 24.60
C ASP A 312 4.60 12.42 25.30
N SER A 313 3.45 12.12 24.70
CA SER A 313 2.15 12.26 25.38
C SER A 313 1.95 11.21 26.48
N SER A 314 2.82 10.20 26.55
CA SER A 314 2.82 9.13 27.55
C SER A 314 3.78 9.41 28.71
N TYR A 315 3.61 10.54 29.38
CA TYR A 315 3.93 10.81 30.80
C TYR A 315 5.35 10.50 31.38
N ASP A 316 6.28 9.80 30.71
CA ASP A 316 7.52 9.32 31.34
C ASP A 316 8.71 10.27 31.10
N THR A 317 8.89 10.83 29.91
CA THR A 317 10.08 11.69 29.63
C THR A 317 9.93 13.13 30.16
N GLN A 318 8.72 13.69 30.22
CA GLN A 318 8.48 15.05 30.72
C GLN A 318 8.82 15.23 32.21
N ASP A 319 8.73 14.14 32.99
CA ASP A 319 9.01 14.15 34.42
C ASP A 319 10.51 14.23 34.74
N HIS A 320 11.38 14.18 33.73
CA HIS A 320 12.82 14.27 33.96
C HIS A 320 13.36 15.70 34.06
N LEU A 321 12.57 16.71 33.66
CA LEU A 321 13.01 18.09 33.66
C LEU A 321 12.56 18.85 34.91
N PRO A 322 13.45 19.59 35.59
CA PRO A 322 13.13 20.24 36.85
C PRO A 322 12.07 21.32 36.74
N ARG A 323 11.18 21.38 37.72
CA ARG A 323 10.17 22.43 37.87
C ARG A 323 10.01 22.78 39.34
N VAL A 324 9.65 24.03 39.64
CA VAL A 324 9.35 24.45 41.00
C VAL A 324 7.85 24.32 41.23
N VAL A 325 7.45 23.31 42.00
CA VAL A 325 6.06 23.05 42.36
C VAL A 325 5.75 23.79 43.64
N VAL A 326 4.84 24.75 43.57
CA VAL A 326 4.43 25.52 44.73
C VAL A 326 3.26 24.78 45.40
N VAL A 327 3.33 24.54 46.71
CA VAL A 327 2.29 23.83 47.49
C VAL A 327 2.05 24.55 48.81
N GLY A 328 0.81 24.62 49.28
CA GLY A 328 0.47 25.26 50.54
C GLY A 328 -0.98 24.97 50.94
N ASP A 329 -1.31 25.18 52.21
CA ASP A 329 -2.70 25.16 52.65
C ASP A 329 -3.49 26.32 52.01
N GLN A 330 -4.80 26.16 51.88
CA GLN A 330 -5.66 27.26 51.43
C GLN A 330 -5.46 28.50 52.33
N SER A 331 -5.28 29.67 51.72
CA SER A 331 -5.02 30.95 52.40
C SER A 331 -3.65 31.10 53.08
N SER A 332 -2.69 30.20 52.84
CA SER A 332 -1.30 30.33 53.33
C SER A 332 -0.47 31.43 52.65
N GLY A 333 -1.05 32.18 51.72
CA GLY A 333 -0.35 33.23 50.97
C GLY A 333 0.35 32.72 49.71
N LYS A 334 0.05 31.50 49.26
CA LYS A 334 0.60 30.86 48.06
C LYS A 334 0.66 31.76 46.82
N THR A 335 -0.50 32.22 46.37
CA THR A 335 -0.65 33.11 45.21
C THR A 335 0.05 34.45 45.45
N SER A 336 0.00 34.98 46.67
CA SER A 336 0.67 36.24 47.01
C SER A 336 2.20 36.14 46.92
N VAL A 337 2.80 35.01 47.33
CA VAL A 337 4.25 34.77 47.14
C VAL A 337 4.57 34.71 45.65
N LEU A 338 3.76 34.00 44.86
CA LEU A 338 3.98 33.87 43.41
C LEU A 338 3.90 35.23 42.70
N GLU A 339 2.92 36.07 43.06
CA GLU A 339 2.80 37.45 42.53
C GLU A 339 4.01 38.33 42.91
N MET A 340 4.55 38.16 44.12
CA MET A 340 5.75 38.88 44.55
C MET A 340 7.00 38.42 43.78
N VAL A 341 7.11 37.13 43.47
CA VAL A 341 8.21 36.58 42.66
C VAL A 341 8.08 37.01 41.19
N ALA A 342 6.88 36.99 40.62
CA ALA A 342 6.60 37.49 39.27
C ALA A 342 6.59 39.03 39.16
N GLN A 343 6.68 39.72 40.31
CA GLN A 343 6.58 41.17 40.50
C GLN A 343 5.30 41.81 39.94
N ALA A 344 4.26 41.02 39.71
CA ALA A 344 3.00 41.47 39.12
C ALA A 344 1.82 40.72 39.73
N ARG A 345 0.70 41.42 39.89
CA ARG A 345 -0.57 40.89 40.40
C ARG A 345 -1.35 40.21 39.28
N ILE A 346 -0.94 39.01 38.87
CA ILE A 346 -1.47 38.32 37.68
C ILE A 346 -2.69 37.43 37.95
N PHE A 347 -2.97 37.10 39.21
CA PHE A 347 -4.06 36.18 39.57
C PHE A 347 -5.32 36.93 40.01
N PRO A 348 -6.53 36.40 39.75
CA PRO A 348 -7.77 36.96 40.27
C PRO A 348 -7.83 36.80 41.80
N ARG A 349 -8.41 37.80 42.48
CA ARG A 349 -8.63 37.82 43.93
C ARG A 349 -10.13 37.92 44.19
N GLY A 350 -10.68 36.96 44.92
CA GLY A 350 -12.04 37.06 45.46
C GLY A 350 -12.07 36.62 46.91
N ALA A 351 -12.78 37.38 47.74
CA ALA A 351 -12.93 37.06 49.14
C ALA A 351 -13.93 35.91 49.31
N GLY A 352 -13.48 34.78 49.86
CA GLY A 352 -14.33 33.66 50.27
C GLY A 352 -14.58 32.56 49.22
N GLU A 353 -14.19 32.76 47.95
CA GLU A 353 -14.35 31.76 46.89
C GLU A 353 -12.98 31.20 46.44
N MET A 354 -12.94 29.90 46.11
CA MET A 354 -11.74 29.24 45.58
C MET A 354 -11.41 29.75 44.17
N MET A 355 -10.30 30.50 44.07
CA MET A 355 -9.83 31.12 42.82
C MET A 355 -9.03 30.16 41.94
N THR A 356 -8.07 29.42 42.50
CA THR A 356 -7.20 28.51 41.74
C THR A 356 -7.85 27.12 41.57
N ARG A 357 -8.56 26.92 40.46
CA ARG A 357 -9.27 25.65 40.14
C ARG A 357 -8.50 24.70 39.22
N ALA A 358 -7.36 25.14 38.70
CA ALA A 358 -6.51 24.37 37.79
C ALA A 358 -5.03 24.70 38.05
N PRO A 359 -4.07 23.79 37.81
CA PRO A 359 -2.65 24.10 37.88
C PRO A 359 -2.26 25.20 36.89
N VAL A 360 -1.45 26.17 37.34
CA VAL A 360 -0.94 27.25 36.48
C VAL A 360 0.56 27.18 36.39
N MET A 361 1.09 26.99 35.19
CA MET A 361 2.52 27.01 34.90
C MET A 361 2.92 28.41 34.44
N VAL A 362 3.76 29.07 35.23
CA VAL A 362 4.29 30.40 34.97
C VAL A 362 5.78 30.29 34.68
N THR A 363 6.17 30.57 33.45
CA THR A 363 7.57 30.68 33.05
C THR A 363 8.03 32.13 33.24
N LEU A 364 9.00 32.35 34.13
CA LEU A 364 9.59 33.66 34.37
C LEU A 364 10.86 33.83 33.53
N SER A 365 10.96 34.95 32.81
CA SER A 365 12.16 35.31 32.07
C SER A 365 12.58 36.75 32.31
N GLU A 366 13.87 37.01 32.23
CA GLU A 366 14.40 38.37 32.24
C GLU A 366 14.11 39.06 30.90
N GLY A 367 13.67 40.32 30.94
CA GLY A 367 13.39 41.10 29.74
C GLY A 367 13.41 42.61 30.01
N PRO A 368 13.55 43.45 28.96
CA PRO A 368 13.56 44.91 29.12
C PRO A 368 12.19 45.48 29.48
N TYR A 369 11.11 44.79 29.10
CA TYR A 369 9.73 45.19 29.35
C TYR A 369 9.03 44.15 30.22
N HIS A 370 8.11 44.61 31.09
CA HIS A 370 7.33 43.73 31.96
C HIS A 370 6.04 43.30 31.28
N ILE A 371 6.07 42.17 30.57
CA ILE A 371 4.97 41.66 29.74
C ILE A 371 4.59 40.23 30.12
N ALA A 372 3.34 39.85 29.88
CA ALA A 372 2.85 38.48 30.01
C ALA A 372 2.18 38.00 28.72
N SER A 373 2.32 36.72 28.40
CA SER A 373 1.64 36.08 27.27
C SER A 373 1.23 34.65 27.61
N PHE A 374 0.14 34.17 27.01
CA PHE A 374 -0.26 32.77 27.11
C PHE A 374 0.39 31.95 25.99
N LYS A 375 0.72 30.68 26.22
CA LYS A 375 1.34 29.84 25.18
C LYS A 375 0.47 29.71 23.91
N ASP A 376 -0.84 29.59 24.06
CA ASP A 376 -1.77 29.39 22.94
C ASP A 376 -2.20 30.69 22.23
N SER A 377 -1.66 31.84 22.65
CA SER A 377 -2.07 33.15 22.14
C SER A 377 -0.86 33.99 21.79
N THR A 378 -0.92 34.66 20.64
CA THR A 378 0.09 35.65 20.23
C THR A 378 -0.09 37.00 20.92
N ARG A 379 -1.14 37.17 21.73
CA ARG A 379 -1.41 38.41 22.46
C ARG A 379 -0.48 38.58 23.65
N GLU A 380 0.23 39.71 23.67
CA GLU A 380 1.04 40.16 24.81
C GLU A 380 0.26 41.18 25.64
N PHE A 381 0.41 41.10 26.96
CA PHE A 381 -0.18 42.02 27.94
C PHE A 381 0.94 42.76 28.66
N ASP A 382 0.88 44.07 28.71
CA ASP A 382 1.80 44.92 29.43
C ASP A 382 1.38 45.03 30.90
N LEU A 383 2.24 44.54 31.80
CA LEU A 383 1.96 44.46 33.23
C LEU A 383 2.13 45.81 33.94
N THR A 384 2.74 46.80 33.28
CA THR A 384 2.88 48.16 33.83
C THR A 384 1.56 48.94 33.73
N ARG A 385 0.69 48.58 32.78
CA ARG A 385 -0.61 49.21 32.56
C ARG A 385 -1.70 48.46 33.31
N GLU A 386 -2.34 49.14 34.26
CA GLU A 386 -3.35 48.53 35.12
C GLU A 386 -4.57 47.98 34.35
N SER A 387 -4.95 48.62 33.24
CA SER A 387 -6.04 48.14 32.38
C SER A 387 -5.73 46.78 31.76
N GLU A 388 -4.51 46.58 31.24
CA GLU A 388 -4.11 45.31 30.63
C GLU A 388 -3.85 44.23 31.67
N LEU A 389 -3.36 44.63 32.85
CA LEU A 389 -3.26 43.72 34.00
C LEU A 389 -4.63 43.22 34.47
N ALA A 390 -5.64 44.09 34.50
CA ALA A 390 -7.01 43.71 34.84
C ALA A 390 -7.61 42.77 33.79
N GLU A 391 -7.34 43.03 32.50
CA GLU A 391 -7.74 42.14 31.41
C GLU A 391 -7.05 40.77 31.49
N LEU A 392 -5.74 40.74 31.79
CA LEU A 392 -5.00 39.49 32.01
C LEU A 392 -5.63 38.66 33.13
N ARG A 393 -5.95 39.28 34.28
CA ARG A 393 -6.61 38.58 35.40
C ARG A 393 -7.94 37.96 34.97
N LYS A 394 -8.75 38.74 34.24
CA LYS A 394 -10.05 38.28 33.74
C LYS A 394 -9.90 37.12 32.77
N GLU A 395 -8.88 37.16 31.91
CA GLU A 395 -8.55 36.08 30.98
C GLU A 395 -8.09 34.82 31.72
N VAL A 396 -7.23 34.94 32.74
CA VAL A 396 -6.82 33.82 33.60
C VAL A 396 -8.04 33.19 34.27
N GLU A 397 -8.92 33.99 34.85
CA GLU A 397 -10.15 33.52 35.49
C GLU A 397 -11.08 32.79 34.50
N LEU A 398 -11.24 33.34 33.29
CA LEU A 398 -12.05 32.73 32.24
C LEU A 398 -11.50 31.37 31.82
N ARG A 399 -10.17 31.26 31.63
CA ARG A 399 -9.51 29.99 31.27
C ARG A 399 -9.63 28.95 32.38
N MET A 400 -9.47 29.35 33.64
CA MET A 400 -9.69 28.48 34.80
C MET A 400 -11.13 27.98 34.88
N ARG A 401 -12.11 28.81 34.55
CA ARG A 401 -13.52 28.41 34.57
C ARG A 401 -13.86 27.48 33.41
N ASN A 402 -13.31 27.73 32.23
CA ASN A 402 -13.56 26.92 31.03
C ASN A 402 -12.89 25.54 31.07
N SER A 403 -11.76 25.39 31.77
CA SER A 403 -11.05 24.11 31.90
C SER A 403 -11.79 23.09 32.80
N VAL A 404 -12.72 23.56 33.64
CA VAL A 404 -13.49 22.72 34.55
C VAL A 404 -14.69 22.12 33.79
N ARG A 405 -14.64 20.81 33.51
CA ARG A 405 -15.69 20.07 32.79
C ARG A 405 -16.60 19.28 33.75
N SER A 406 -17.87 19.12 33.38
CA SER A 406 -18.77 18.07 33.90
C SER A 406 -19.04 18.09 35.41
N GLY A 407 -19.36 19.25 36.00
CA GLY A 407 -19.82 19.33 37.40
C GLY A 407 -18.75 19.07 38.48
N ARG A 408 -17.48 18.90 38.08
CA ARG A 408 -16.33 18.93 38.99
C ARG A 408 -15.98 20.37 39.36
N THR A 409 -15.23 20.56 40.44
CA THR A 409 -14.77 21.89 40.85
C THR A 409 -13.32 22.19 40.41
N ILE A 410 -12.56 21.17 40.02
CA ILE A 410 -11.13 21.27 39.68
C ILE A 410 -10.82 20.57 38.36
N SER A 411 -9.86 21.11 37.60
CA SER A 411 -9.33 20.51 36.38
C SER A 411 -7.87 20.05 36.54
N HIS A 412 -7.50 19.00 35.79
CA HIS A 412 -6.11 18.57 35.62
C HIS A 412 -5.40 19.32 34.48
N GLU A 413 -6.15 20.09 33.67
CA GLU A 413 -5.61 20.86 32.55
C GLU A 413 -4.74 22.01 33.05
N VAL A 414 -3.51 22.12 32.54
CA VAL A 414 -2.53 23.12 32.98
C VAL A 414 -2.64 24.39 32.14
N ILE A 415 -2.78 25.53 32.80
CA ILE A 415 -2.76 26.83 32.13
C ILE A 415 -1.31 27.31 32.07
N SER A 416 -0.74 27.41 30.87
CA SER A 416 0.65 27.82 30.67
C SER A 416 0.77 29.28 30.22
N MET A 417 1.56 30.07 30.94
CA MET A 417 1.84 31.47 30.60
C MET A 417 3.32 31.81 30.80
N SER A 418 3.81 32.79 30.05
CA SER A 418 5.17 33.35 30.16
C SER A 418 5.09 34.79 30.66
N VAL A 419 5.94 35.15 31.61
CA VAL A 419 6.07 36.50 32.15
C VAL A 419 7.52 36.96 31.99
N LYS A 420 7.72 38.00 31.19
CA LYS A 420 9.03 38.62 30.95
C LYS A 420 9.10 39.93 31.71
N GLY A 421 10.22 40.25 32.35
CA GLY A 421 10.35 41.52 33.08
C GLY A 421 11.76 41.83 33.58
N PRO A 422 12.04 43.10 33.90
CA PRO A 422 13.37 43.52 34.34
C PRO A 422 13.65 43.00 35.76
N GLY A 423 14.81 42.38 35.96
CA GLY A 423 15.22 41.84 37.26
C GLY A 423 14.43 40.61 37.74
N LEU A 424 13.65 39.97 36.87
CA LEU A 424 13.02 38.67 37.16
C LEU A 424 14.05 37.55 37.05
N GLN A 425 14.04 36.66 38.04
CA GLN A 425 14.88 35.47 38.04
C GLN A 425 14.27 34.42 37.10
N ARG A 426 15.11 33.82 36.25
CA ARG A 426 14.69 32.84 35.23
C ARG A 426 14.35 31.50 35.89
N MET A 427 13.08 31.11 35.91
CA MET A 427 12.64 29.82 36.48
C MET A 427 11.22 29.47 36.01
N VAL A 428 10.84 28.20 36.18
CA VAL A 428 9.49 27.70 35.89
C VAL A 428 8.79 27.35 37.20
N LEU A 429 7.66 28.02 37.45
CA LEU A 429 6.86 27.87 38.66
C LEU A 429 5.52 27.21 38.30
N VAL A 430 5.09 26.22 39.07
CA VAL A 430 3.78 25.58 38.93
C VAL A 430 2.94 25.87 40.17
N ASP A 431 1.90 26.67 40.00
CA ASP A 431 0.92 26.98 41.05
C ASP A 431 -0.14 25.88 41.11
N LEU A 432 -0.14 25.10 42.19
CA LEU A 432 -1.19 24.12 42.46
C LEU A 432 -2.32 24.71 43.32
N PRO A 433 -3.57 24.21 43.17
CA PRO A 433 -4.65 24.51 44.10
C PRO A 433 -4.26 24.24 45.55
N GLY A 434 -4.62 25.17 46.46
CA GLY A 434 -4.29 25.05 47.88
C GLY A 434 -5.03 23.89 48.56
N ILE A 435 -4.35 23.19 49.47
CA ILE A 435 -4.93 22.03 50.17
C ILE A 435 -6.02 22.51 51.14
N ILE A 436 -7.21 21.92 51.02
CA ILE A 436 -8.36 22.22 51.88
C ILE A 436 -8.54 21.16 52.96
N SER A 437 -8.84 21.58 54.19
CA SER A 437 -9.11 20.67 55.32
C SER A 437 -10.56 20.20 55.35
N THR A 438 -11.50 21.10 55.02
CA THR A 438 -12.96 20.90 55.05
C THR A 438 -13.60 21.35 53.74
N VAL A 439 -14.63 20.62 53.28
CA VAL A 439 -15.42 20.94 52.08
C VAL A 439 -16.56 21.89 52.47
N THR A 440 -16.72 23.02 51.75
CA THR A 440 -17.86 23.94 51.91
C THR A 440 -19.05 23.51 51.05
N ALA A 441 -20.24 24.05 51.30
CA ALA A 441 -21.48 23.63 50.62
C ALA A 441 -21.46 23.82 49.08
N ASP A 442 -20.62 24.73 48.58
CA ASP A 442 -20.52 25.05 47.14
C ASP A 442 -19.48 24.18 46.38
N LEU A 443 -18.71 23.35 47.09
CA LEU A 443 -17.66 22.50 46.53
C LEU A 443 -18.16 21.06 46.37
N ALA A 444 -17.74 20.38 45.29
CA ALA A 444 -18.03 18.96 45.11
C ALA A 444 -17.35 18.12 46.20
N ALA A 445 -17.98 17.02 46.63
CA ALA A 445 -17.49 16.20 47.73
C ALA A 445 -16.11 15.53 47.46
N ASP A 446 -15.76 15.31 46.18
CA ASP A 446 -14.50 14.73 45.72
C ASP A 446 -13.35 15.76 45.58
N THR A 447 -13.64 17.05 45.71
CA THR A 447 -12.68 18.16 45.52
C THR A 447 -11.42 17.98 46.37
N LYS A 448 -11.57 17.59 47.64
CA LYS A 448 -10.43 17.43 48.56
C LYS A 448 -9.44 16.37 48.10
N ASP A 449 -9.96 15.21 47.67
CA ASP A 449 -9.13 14.09 47.21
C ASP A 449 -8.52 14.40 45.84
N ALA A 450 -9.25 15.12 44.97
CA ALA A 450 -8.73 15.59 43.69
C ALA A 450 -7.54 16.55 43.84
N ILE A 451 -7.62 17.55 44.75
CA ILE A 451 -6.50 18.46 45.04
C ILE A 451 -5.29 17.67 45.53
N ARG A 452 -5.52 16.71 46.45
CA ARG A 452 -4.45 15.88 47.00
C ARG A 452 -3.82 15.02 45.91
N ALA A 453 -4.61 14.40 45.03
CA ALA A 453 -4.11 13.58 43.92
C ALA A 453 -3.27 14.40 42.94
N ILE A 454 -3.73 15.59 42.54
CA ILE A 454 -2.96 16.51 41.69
C ILE A 454 -1.65 16.89 42.38
N SER A 455 -1.73 17.31 43.65
CA SER A 455 -0.55 17.70 44.43
C SER A 455 0.46 16.57 44.55
N GLN A 456 -0.02 15.34 44.77
CA GLN A 456 0.82 14.14 44.84
C GLN A 456 1.48 13.84 43.50
N GLN A 457 0.76 13.93 42.38
CA GLN A 457 1.30 13.70 41.04
C GLN A 457 2.46 14.65 40.71
N TYR A 458 2.31 15.94 40.99
CA TYR A 458 3.38 16.91 40.75
C TYR A 458 4.55 16.77 41.73
N MET A 459 4.29 16.34 42.98
CA MET A 459 5.34 16.13 43.99
C MET A 459 6.06 14.79 43.86
N SER A 460 5.44 13.76 43.25
CA SER A 460 6.06 12.43 43.09
C SER A 460 7.25 12.45 42.14
N ASN A 461 7.27 13.39 41.20
CA ASN A 461 8.39 13.60 40.30
C ASN A 461 9.67 13.92 41.10
N PRO A 462 10.75 13.12 41.01
CA PRO A 462 11.98 13.30 41.79
C PRO A 462 12.76 14.58 41.44
N ASN A 463 12.58 15.11 40.22
CA ASN A 463 13.21 16.33 39.72
C ASN A 463 12.36 17.59 40.00
N ALA A 464 11.24 17.47 40.73
CA ALA A 464 10.48 18.63 41.18
C ALA A 464 11.05 19.23 42.47
N ILE A 465 11.30 20.54 42.46
CA ILE A 465 11.60 21.34 43.67
C ILE A 465 10.28 21.73 44.32
N ILE A 466 10.07 21.31 45.56
CA ILE A 466 8.84 21.57 46.31
C ILE A 466 9.01 22.88 47.08
N LEU A 467 8.26 23.91 46.69
CA LEU A 467 8.17 25.17 47.43
C LEU A 467 6.95 25.12 48.36
N CYS A 468 7.20 24.78 49.63
CA CYS A 468 6.18 24.62 50.65
C CYS A 468 5.90 25.95 51.37
N ILE A 469 4.69 26.49 51.19
CA ILE A 469 4.27 27.78 51.74
C ILE A 469 3.38 27.57 52.96
N GLN A 470 3.86 28.03 54.11
CA GLN A 470 3.19 27.94 55.40
C GLN A 470 2.86 29.33 55.96
N ASP A 471 1.73 29.42 56.66
CA ASP A 471 1.32 30.61 57.38
C ASP A 471 2.03 30.69 58.73
N GLY A 472 2.77 31.78 58.98
CA GLY A 472 3.47 32.01 60.23
C GLY A 472 2.56 32.34 61.42
N SER A 473 1.32 32.76 61.18
CA SER A 473 0.33 33.05 62.23
C SER A 473 -0.39 31.81 62.75
N VAL A 474 -0.31 30.69 62.02
CA VAL A 474 -1.01 29.43 62.34
C VAL A 474 0.00 28.36 62.80
N ASP A 475 -0.45 27.46 63.67
CA ASP A 475 0.36 26.33 64.13
C ASP A 475 0.79 25.42 62.96
N ALA A 476 2.09 25.26 62.76
CA ALA A 476 2.61 24.40 61.70
C ALA A 476 2.27 22.91 61.88
N GLU A 477 1.98 22.46 63.11
CA GLU A 477 1.50 21.11 63.44
C GLU A 477 0.06 20.84 62.96
N ARG A 478 -0.71 21.88 62.65
CA ARG A 478 -2.08 21.77 62.11
C ARG A 478 -2.11 21.74 60.58
N SER A 479 -0.95 21.88 59.93
CA SER A 479 -0.84 22.08 58.50
C SER A 479 -0.80 20.75 57.73
N ASN A 480 -1.82 20.49 56.91
CA ASN A 480 -1.93 19.26 56.13
C ASN A 480 -0.88 19.16 55.02
N VAL A 481 -0.41 20.31 54.51
CA VAL A 481 0.64 20.34 53.47
C VAL A 481 1.97 19.78 53.99
N THR A 482 2.32 20.01 55.25
CA THR A 482 3.61 19.57 55.82
C THR A 482 3.71 18.06 55.89
N ASP A 483 2.62 17.40 56.31
CA ASP A 483 2.54 15.95 56.37
C ASP A 483 2.64 15.34 54.97
N LEU A 484 1.98 15.95 53.98
CA LEU A 484 2.03 15.50 52.60
C LEU A 484 3.44 15.63 52.00
N VAL A 485 4.12 16.75 52.25
CA VAL A 485 5.49 16.98 51.80
C VAL A 485 6.46 16.04 52.51
N SER A 486 6.28 15.78 53.80
CA SER A 486 7.11 14.82 54.56
C SER A 486 6.96 13.38 54.05
N GLN A 487 5.81 13.01 53.50
CA GLN A 487 5.59 11.71 52.85
C GLN A 487 6.29 11.61 51.49
N MET A 488 6.33 12.71 50.71
CA MET A 488 6.88 12.74 49.35
C MET A 488 8.40 13.01 49.31
N ASP A 489 8.92 13.77 50.27
CA ASP A 489 10.34 14.06 50.44
C ASP A 489 10.76 13.93 51.92
N PRO A 490 10.88 12.70 52.45
CA PRO A 490 11.25 12.48 53.86
C PRO A 490 12.62 13.04 54.23
N GLN A 491 13.52 13.18 53.25
CA GLN A 491 14.89 13.68 53.48
C GLN A 491 14.99 15.20 53.37
N GLY A 492 13.99 15.88 52.80
CA GLY A 492 14.00 17.33 52.58
C GLY A 492 14.98 17.81 51.51
N LYS A 493 15.49 16.90 50.67
CA LYS A 493 16.58 17.19 49.70
C LYS A 493 16.15 18.10 48.54
N ARG A 494 14.85 18.24 48.31
CA ARG A 494 14.28 19.01 47.19
C ARG A 494 13.16 19.95 47.65
N THR A 495 13.02 20.14 48.96
CA THR A 495 11.98 20.97 49.57
C THR A 495 12.57 22.29 50.08
N ILE A 496 11.90 23.41 49.80
CA ILE A 496 12.18 24.74 50.36
C ILE A 496 10.95 25.18 51.14
N PHE A 497 11.13 25.55 52.41
CA PHE A 497 10.04 26.09 53.24
C PHE A 497 10.02 27.61 53.20
N VAL A 498 8.83 28.17 53.00
CA VAL A 498 8.56 29.61 53.00
C VAL A 498 7.50 29.90 54.04
N LEU A 499 7.86 30.72 55.03
CA LEU A 499 6.99 31.20 56.08
C LEU A 499 6.46 32.59 55.69
N THR A 500 5.14 32.69 55.50
CA THR A 500 4.44 33.94 55.15
C THR A 500 3.79 34.55 56.40
N LYS A 501 3.25 35.77 56.29
CA LYS A 501 2.51 36.47 57.36
C LYS A 501 3.29 36.54 58.70
N VAL A 502 4.61 36.66 58.61
CA VAL A 502 5.49 36.73 59.79
C VAL A 502 5.32 38.03 60.57
N ASP A 503 4.80 39.07 59.93
CA ASP A 503 4.39 40.33 60.54
C ASP A 503 3.20 40.13 61.49
N LEU A 504 2.16 39.45 61.04
CA LEU A 504 1.00 39.11 61.89
C LEU A 504 1.39 38.16 63.02
N ALA A 505 2.34 37.26 62.78
CA ALA A 505 2.84 36.37 63.82
C ALA A 505 3.58 37.13 64.94
N GLU A 506 4.34 38.18 64.57
CA GLU A 506 5.03 39.06 65.53
C GLU A 506 4.03 39.95 66.29
N GLU A 507 3.02 40.50 65.62
CA GLU A 507 1.97 41.32 66.25
C GLU A 507 1.09 40.53 67.22
N ASN A 508 0.71 39.30 66.85
CA ASN A 508 -0.13 38.43 67.67
C ASN A 508 0.62 37.70 68.80
N LEU A 509 1.87 38.08 69.10
CA LEU A 509 2.70 37.49 70.17
C LEU A 509 2.85 35.95 70.05
N ALA A 510 2.83 35.40 68.83
CA ALA A 510 3.15 33.99 68.64
C ALA A 510 4.57 33.71 69.14
N ASN A 511 4.78 32.57 69.82
CA ASN A 511 6.05 32.23 70.48
C ASN A 511 7.26 32.47 69.54
N PRO A 512 8.12 33.49 69.79
CA PRO A 512 9.22 33.85 68.89
C PRO A 512 10.26 32.72 68.78
N ASP A 513 10.40 31.92 69.84
CA ASP A 513 11.23 30.72 69.84
C ASP A 513 10.75 29.66 68.84
N ARG A 514 9.46 29.62 68.50
CA ARG A 514 8.91 28.66 67.54
C ARG A 514 9.23 29.04 66.11
N ILE A 515 9.01 30.31 65.73
CA ILE A 515 9.40 30.83 64.41
C ILE A 515 10.89 30.59 64.19
N ARG A 516 11.70 30.81 65.23
CA ARG A 516 13.13 30.49 65.23
C ARG A 516 13.42 29.00 65.08
N LYS A 517 12.66 28.10 65.73
CA LYS A 517 12.79 26.64 65.54
C LYS A 517 12.41 26.18 64.13
N ILE A 518 11.43 26.82 63.50
CA ILE A 518 11.04 26.56 62.10
C ILE A 518 12.18 26.99 61.17
N LEU A 519 12.65 28.23 61.28
CA LEU A 519 13.70 28.78 60.40
C LEU A 519 15.07 28.14 60.61
N SER A 520 15.33 27.58 61.80
CA SER A 520 16.53 26.77 62.06
C SER A 520 16.39 25.30 61.66
N GLY A 521 15.22 24.90 61.12
CA GLY A 521 14.94 23.54 60.68
C GLY A 521 14.98 22.50 61.80
N LYS A 522 14.76 22.91 63.06
CA LYS A 522 14.75 22.03 64.23
C LYS A 522 13.34 21.56 64.61
N LEU A 523 12.30 22.21 64.08
CA LEU A 523 10.91 21.84 64.38
C LEU A 523 10.50 20.54 63.68
N PHE A 524 10.92 20.36 62.42
CA PHE A 524 10.54 19.20 61.61
C PHE A 524 11.66 18.16 61.56
N PRO A 525 11.33 16.86 61.43
CA PRO A 525 12.33 15.80 61.31
C PRO A 525 13.11 15.84 59.98
N MET A 526 12.53 16.46 58.94
CA MET A 526 13.16 16.64 57.63
C MET A 526 13.99 17.93 57.57
N LYS A 527 15.18 17.86 56.95
CA LYS A 527 16.04 19.03 56.72
C LYS A 527 15.85 19.55 55.29
N ALA A 528 15.03 20.58 55.15
CA ALA A 528 14.82 21.26 53.88
C ALA A 528 16.09 21.97 53.36
N LEU A 529 16.15 22.19 52.04
CA LEU A 529 17.21 22.92 51.34
C LEU A 529 17.34 24.37 51.82
N GLY A 530 16.22 24.98 52.21
CA GLY A 530 16.18 26.35 52.67
C GLY A 530 14.92 26.64 53.47
N TYR A 531 15.04 27.59 54.39
CA TYR A 531 13.95 28.15 55.17
C TYR A 531 13.96 29.66 54.98
N PHE A 532 12.87 30.21 54.47
CA PHE A 532 12.74 31.64 54.17
C PHE A 532 11.55 32.25 54.90
N ALA A 533 11.72 33.48 55.37
CA ALA A 533 10.63 34.29 55.92
C ALA A 533 10.33 35.45 54.95
N VAL A 534 9.05 35.60 54.57
CA VAL A 534 8.60 36.62 53.61
C VAL A 534 7.34 37.32 54.10
N VAL A 535 7.18 38.58 53.68
CA VAL A 535 5.98 39.38 53.95
C VAL A 535 5.38 39.84 52.62
N THR A 536 4.16 39.39 52.33
CA THR A 536 3.53 39.55 51.01
C THR A 536 2.43 40.62 50.96
N GLY A 537 2.41 41.55 51.92
CA GLY A 537 1.51 42.71 51.99
C GLY A 537 0.75 42.85 53.31
N ARG A 538 0.05 43.97 53.52
CA ARG A 538 -0.64 44.34 54.77
C ARG A 538 -2.11 43.91 54.85
N GLY A 539 -2.56 43.04 53.95
CA GLY A 539 -3.97 42.62 53.85
C GLY A 539 -4.87 43.55 53.01
N ASN A 540 -4.37 44.70 52.55
CA ASN A 540 -5.08 45.59 51.63
C ASN A 540 -4.99 45.09 50.17
N GLN A 541 -6.10 45.24 49.42
CA GLN A 541 -6.21 44.72 48.05
C GLN A 541 -5.57 45.63 46.99
N GLU A 542 -5.37 46.91 47.29
CA GLU A 542 -4.89 47.93 46.33
C GLU A 542 -3.39 48.24 46.43
N ASP A 543 -2.66 47.63 47.38
CA ASP A 543 -1.24 47.88 47.54
C ASP A 543 -0.45 47.40 46.31
N SER A 544 0.32 48.31 45.71
CA SER A 544 1.20 47.97 44.59
C SER A 544 2.36 47.08 45.05
N ILE A 545 2.88 46.25 44.16
CA ILE A 545 3.99 45.33 44.48
C ILE A 545 5.22 46.09 45.01
N GLN A 546 5.47 47.31 44.52
CA GLN A 546 6.61 48.12 44.99
C GLN A 546 6.43 48.57 46.45
N GLN A 547 5.23 49.01 46.82
CA GLN A 547 4.92 49.38 48.21
C GLN A 547 5.06 48.20 49.17
N ILE A 548 4.75 46.98 48.71
CA ILE A 548 4.88 45.76 49.50
C ILE A 548 6.36 45.40 49.70
N LYS A 549 7.20 45.54 48.67
CA LYS A 549 8.65 45.35 48.80
C LYS A 549 9.26 46.34 49.79
N ASP A 550 8.91 47.62 49.69
CA ASP A 550 9.42 48.65 50.59
C ASP A 550 8.98 48.40 52.04
N TYR A 551 7.75 47.90 52.23
CA TYR A 551 7.25 47.47 53.53
C TYR A 551 7.99 46.23 54.06
N GLU A 552 8.21 45.21 53.23
CA GLU A 552 8.96 44.00 53.59
C GLU A 552 10.37 44.36 54.09
N GLU A 553 11.08 45.22 53.36
CA GLU A 553 12.40 45.70 53.77
C GLU A 553 12.34 46.47 55.11
N SER A 554 11.35 47.34 55.27
CA SER A 554 11.18 48.13 56.49
C SER A 554 10.83 47.25 57.70
N PHE A 555 10.01 46.21 57.50
CA PHE A 555 9.64 45.25 58.52
C PHE A 555 10.86 44.44 58.99
N PHE A 556 11.61 43.81 58.08
CA PHE A 556 12.79 43.04 58.47
C PHE A 556 13.90 43.90 59.07
N ARG A 557 13.99 45.20 58.69
CA ARG A 557 14.89 46.17 59.34
C ARG A 557 14.42 46.62 60.72
N SER A 558 13.14 46.53 61.06
CA SER A 558 12.57 47.06 62.31
C SER A 558 12.22 45.98 63.34
N SER A 559 11.91 44.77 62.89
CA SER A 559 11.46 43.63 63.70
C SER A 559 12.37 43.29 64.88
N ARG A 560 11.74 42.87 66.00
CA ARG A 560 12.42 42.46 67.24
C ARG A 560 12.92 41.02 67.15
N ILE A 561 12.19 40.15 66.43
CA ILE A 561 12.50 38.72 66.28
C ILE A 561 13.72 38.53 65.37
N PHE A 562 13.83 39.33 64.31
CA PHE A 562 14.87 39.17 63.29
C PHE A 562 16.15 39.99 63.56
N LYS A 563 16.12 40.98 64.47
CA LYS A 563 17.32 41.74 64.92
C LYS A 563 18.24 40.98 65.87
N GLY A 564 17.75 39.94 66.55
CA GLY A 564 18.44 39.24 67.64
C GLY A 564 19.67 38.39 67.26
N GLY A 565 20.21 38.50 66.04
CA GLY A 565 21.52 37.95 65.65
C GLY A 565 21.59 36.44 65.43
N VAL A 566 20.45 35.72 65.35
CA VAL A 566 20.45 34.25 65.18
C VAL A 566 19.88 33.78 63.83
N ILE A 567 19.16 34.65 63.11
CA ILE A 567 18.61 34.34 61.78
C ILE A 567 19.44 35.09 60.74
N ASN A 568 19.89 34.39 59.71
CA ASN A 568 20.74 34.98 58.68
C ASN A 568 19.93 35.92 57.79
N SER A 569 20.46 37.11 57.49
CA SER A 569 19.82 38.09 56.60
C SER A 569 19.43 37.50 55.23
N HIS A 570 20.20 36.51 54.75
CA HIS A 570 19.95 35.77 53.51
C HIS A 570 18.67 34.90 53.52
N GLN A 571 18.09 34.62 54.69
CA GLN A 571 16.85 33.85 54.84
C GLN A 571 15.60 34.73 54.87
N CYS A 572 15.76 36.05 54.88
CA CYS A 572 14.65 36.99 54.90
C CYS A 572 14.49 37.64 53.52
N THR A 573 13.30 38.15 53.24
CA THR A 573 12.87 38.85 52.00
C THR A 573 12.54 37.95 50.82
N THR A 574 11.59 38.40 50.00
CA THR A 574 11.16 37.70 48.79
C THR A 574 12.24 37.72 47.70
N ARG A 575 13.08 38.76 47.68
CA ARG A 575 14.22 38.84 46.73
C ARG A 575 15.20 37.70 46.95
N ASN A 576 15.63 37.47 48.19
CA ASN A 576 16.58 36.39 48.52
C ASN A 576 15.97 35.01 48.26
N LEU A 577 14.67 34.83 48.56
CA LEU A 577 13.94 33.61 48.21
C LEU A 577 14.00 33.34 46.70
N SER A 578 13.64 34.35 45.88
CA SER A 578 13.60 34.19 44.41
C SER A 578 14.97 33.82 43.83
N PHE A 579 16.05 34.38 44.38
CA PHE A 579 17.42 34.09 43.98
C PHE A 579 17.84 32.66 44.39
N ALA A 580 17.58 32.26 45.63
CA ALA A 580 17.93 30.92 46.11
C ALA A 580 17.15 29.81 45.38
N VAL A 581 15.86 30.06 45.07
CA VAL A 581 15.05 29.13 44.28
C VAL A 581 15.58 29.03 42.85
N SER A 582 15.95 30.15 42.21
CA SER A 582 16.51 30.11 40.85
C SER A 582 17.87 29.39 40.81
N GLU A 583 18.76 29.62 41.77
CA GLU A 583 20.04 28.92 41.84
C GLU A 583 19.86 27.41 42.02
N CYS A 584 18.94 26.98 42.91
CA CYS A 584 18.64 25.57 43.10
C CYS A 584 18.02 24.95 41.84
N PHE A 585 17.11 25.67 41.18
CA PHE A 585 16.49 25.28 39.93
C PHE A 585 17.55 25.05 38.85
N TRP A 586 18.41 26.05 38.58
CA TRP A 586 19.45 25.93 37.57
C TRP A 586 20.52 24.90 37.89
N LYS A 587 20.82 24.66 39.18
CA LYS A 587 21.68 23.56 39.58
C LYS A 587 21.08 22.21 39.20
N MET A 588 19.80 22.00 39.51
CA MET A 588 19.10 20.77 39.16
C MET A 588 18.94 20.61 37.64
N VAL A 589 18.67 21.70 36.92
CA VAL A 589 18.55 21.69 35.44
C VAL A 589 19.87 21.25 34.80
N ARG A 590 21.02 21.73 35.29
CA ARG A 590 22.33 21.28 34.81
C ARG A 590 22.53 19.78 34.99
N ASP A 591 22.29 19.29 36.22
CA ASP A 591 22.52 17.89 36.55
C ASP A 591 21.58 16.94 35.78
N THR A 592 20.35 17.38 35.48
CA THR A 592 19.33 16.56 34.80
C THR A 592 19.45 16.61 33.27
N VAL A 593 19.71 17.77 32.69
CA VAL A 593 19.78 17.94 31.23
C VAL A 593 20.94 17.17 30.62
N GLU A 594 22.10 17.11 31.30
CA GLU A 594 23.22 16.28 30.86
C GLU A 594 22.84 14.79 30.81
N GLN A 595 22.16 14.29 31.85
CA GLN A 595 21.67 12.90 31.90
C GLN A 595 20.64 12.61 30.79
N GLN A 596 19.74 13.56 30.52
CA GLN A 596 18.75 13.43 29.46
C GLN A 596 19.40 13.44 28.08
N ALA A 597 20.37 14.31 27.83
CA ALA A 597 21.11 14.33 26.57
C ALA A 597 21.82 12.99 26.32
N ASP A 598 22.46 12.40 27.34
CA ASP A 598 23.08 11.08 27.24
C ASP A 598 22.06 9.96 26.99
N ALA A 599 20.89 10.01 27.63
CA ALA A 599 19.81 9.06 27.40
C ALA A 599 19.26 9.12 25.96
N PHE A 600 19.04 10.32 25.42
CA PHE A 600 18.62 10.50 24.03
C PHE A 600 19.71 10.12 23.03
N LYS A 601 20.98 10.35 23.37
CA LYS A 601 22.13 9.89 22.57
C LYS A 601 22.21 8.37 22.50
N ALA A 602 21.97 7.67 23.62
CA ALA A 602 21.88 6.21 23.65
C ALA A 602 20.68 5.70 22.84
N THR A 603 19.52 6.33 22.98
CA THR A 603 18.30 6.00 22.22
C THR A 603 18.52 6.17 20.72
N ARG A 604 19.11 7.30 20.31
CA ARG A 604 19.50 7.54 18.92
C ARG A 604 20.44 6.45 18.42
N PHE A 605 21.48 6.11 19.18
CA PHE A 605 22.43 5.07 18.78
C PHE A 605 21.75 3.71 18.59
N ASN A 606 20.80 3.37 19.46
CA ASN A 606 20.00 2.14 19.32
C ASN A 606 19.16 2.15 18.04
N LEU A 607 18.49 3.26 17.74
CA LEU A 607 17.70 3.43 16.52
C LEU A 607 18.56 3.42 15.26
N GLU A 608 19.72 4.09 15.25
CA GLU A 608 20.67 4.05 14.13
C GLU A 608 21.22 2.64 13.91
N THR A 609 21.44 1.89 14.98
CA THR A 609 21.88 0.49 14.90
C THR A 609 20.77 -0.41 14.35
N GLU A 610 19.53 -0.22 14.81
CA GLU A 610 18.36 -0.91 14.27
C GLU A 610 18.19 -0.60 12.77
N TRP A 611 18.33 0.66 12.37
CA TRP A 611 18.30 1.07 10.98
C TRP A 611 19.38 0.38 10.15
N LYS A 612 20.64 0.42 10.60
CA LYS A 612 21.76 -0.21 9.88
C LYS A 612 21.61 -1.73 9.76
N ASN A 613 21.06 -2.38 10.79
CA ASN A 613 20.83 -3.83 10.78
C ASN A 613 19.70 -4.22 9.82
N ASN A 614 18.62 -3.45 9.78
CA ASN A 614 17.45 -3.75 8.96
C ASN A 614 17.57 -3.23 7.52
N PHE A 615 18.25 -2.10 7.31
CA PHE A 615 18.31 -1.34 6.05
C PHE A 615 19.74 -0.81 5.74
N PRO A 616 20.75 -1.69 5.55
CA PRO A 616 22.16 -1.31 5.47
C PRO A 616 22.56 -0.46 4.24
N ARG A 617 21.72 -0.37 3.20
CA ARG A 617 22.00 0.36 1.95
C ARG A 617 20.91 1.38 1.59
N THR A 618 20.00 1.66 2.51
CA THR A 618 18.88 2.58 2.27
C THR A 618 19.12 3.87 3.03
N ARG A 619 18.97 4.99 2.34
CA ARG A 619 19.00 6.31 2.96
C ARG A 619 17.75 6.51 3.82
N GLU A 620 17.94 7.12 4.98
CA GLU A 620 16.86 7.63 5.83
C GLU A 620 16.10 8.71 5.04
N LEU A 621 14.83 8.45 4.74
CA LEU A 621 13.93 9.37 4.06
C LEU A 621 12.69 9.56 4.93
N ASP A 622 12.29 10.82 5.08
CA ASP A 622 11.08 11.15 5.82
C ASP A 622 9.82 10.78 5.05
N ARG A 623 8.68 10.73 5.74
CA ARG A 623 7.39 10.45 5.09
C ARG A 623 7.08 11.44 3.96
N ASP A 624 7.45 12.71 4.10
CA ASP A 624 7.30 13.71 3.04
C ASP A 624 8.24 13.47 1.85
N GLU A 625 9.50 13.09 2.11
CA GLU A 625 10.46 12.77 1.05
C GLU A 625 10.08 11.47 0.31
N LEU A 626 9.58 10.47 1.05
CA LEU A 626 9.03 9.24 0.51
C LEU A 626 7.79 9.51 -0.35
N PHE A 627 6.94 10.44 0.08
CA PHE A 627 5.77 10.86 -0.70
C PHE A 627 6.19 11.53 -2.01
N GLU A 628 7.14 12.47 -1.97
CA GLU A 628 7.64 13.12 -3.20
C GLU A 628 8.34 12.13 -4.14
N LYS A 629 9.06 11.15 -3.60
CA LYS A 629 9.62 10.06 -4.42
C LYS A 629 8.51 9.24 -5.09
N ALA A 630 7.49 8.84 -4.33
CA ALA A 630 6.36 8.07 -4.87
C ALA A 630 5.55 8.87 -5.90
N ARG A 631 5.38 10.18 -5.66
CA ARG A 631 4.77 11.12 -6.59
C ARG A 631 5.53 11.15 -7.91
N GLY A 632 6.87 11.24 -7.86
CA GLY A 632 7.72 11.15 -9.05
C GLY A 632 7.48 9.85 -9.83
N GLU A 633 7.54 8.71 -9.15
CA GLU A 633 7.29 7.40 -9.79
C GLU A 633 5.90 7.30 -10.44
N ILE A 634 4.84 7.79 -9.78
CA ILE A 634 3.48 7.77 -10.34
C ILE A 634 3.40 8.65 -11.59
N LEU A 635 3.99 9.84 -11.56
CA LEU A 635 4.00 10.75 -12.71
C LEU A 635 4.80 10.19 -13.88
N ASP A 636 5.92 9.51 -13.62
CA ASP A 636 6.70 8.83 -14.67
C ASP A 636 5.87 7.73 -15.34
N GLU A 637 5.08 6.94 -14.58
CA GLU A 637 4.20 5.92 -15.18
C GLU A 637 3.06 6.52 -16.02
N VAL A 638 2.53 7.68 -15.63
CA VAL A 638 1.55 8.41 -16.46
C VAL A 638 2.18 8.87 -17.77
N VAL A 639 3.43 9.32 -17.75
CA VAL A 639 4.18 9.65 -18.97
C VAL A 639 4.39 8.41 -19.83
N ASN A 640 4.72 7.26 -19.24
CA ASN A 640 4.88 5.99 -19.97
C ASN A 640 3.57 5.55 -20.66
N LEU A 641 2.41 5.74 -20.02
CA LEU A 641 1.10 5.46 -20.62
C LEU A 641 0.87 6.28 -21.90
N SER A 642 1.30 7.55 -21.90
CA SER A 642 1.18 8.44 -23.08
C SER A 642 2.09 8.04 -24.24
N GLN A 643 3.17 7.29 -23.97
CA GLN A 643 4.15 6.83 -24.96
C GLN A 643 3.78 5.49 -25.64
N LEU A 644 2.68 4.86 -25.22
CA LEU A 644 2.20 3.64 -25.84
C LEU A 644 1.98 3.80 -27.36
N THR A 645 2.37 2.77 -28.12
CA THR A 645 2.23 2.80 -29.58
C THR A 645 0.75 2.86 -29.99
N PRO A 646 0.40 3.62 -31.05
CA PRO A 646 -0.97 3.70 -31.55
C PRO A 646 -1.58 2.32 -31.86
N LYS A 647 -0.76 1.40 -32.39
CA LYS A 647 -1.21 0.05 -32.75
C LYS A 647 -1.68 -0.75 -31.54
N HIS A 648 -0.97 -0.67 -30.41
CA HIS A 648 -1.35 -1.35 -29.18
C HIS A 648 -2.73 -0.89 -28.69
N TRP A 649 -3.00 0.41 -28.73
CA TRP A 649 -4.32 0.95 -28.38
C TRP A 649 -5.42 0.46 -29.31
N GLU A 650 -5.19 0.41 -30.63
CA GLU A 650 -6.18 -0.11 -31.59
C GLU A 650 -6.47 -1.59 -31.35
N ASP A 651 -5.45 -2.40 -31.12
CA ASP A 651 -5.58 -3.84 -30.87
C ASP A 651 -6.31 -4.09 -29.53
N ALA A 652 -5.97 -3.36 -28.46
CA ALA A 652 -6.63 -3.47 -27.15
C ALA A 652 -8.11 -3.03 -27.20
N LEU A 653 -8.38 -1.86 -27.80
CA LEU A 653 -9.73 -1.31 -27.93
C LEU A 653 -10.60 -2.20 -28.83
N SER A 654 -10.08 -2.68 -29.96
CA SER A 654 -10.84 -3.52 -30.90
C SER A 654 -11.22 -4.86 -30.28
N LYS A 655 -10.30 -5.50 -29.55
CA LYS A 655 -10.56 -6.75 -28.83
C LYS A 655 -11.66 -6.58 -27.78
N LYS A 656 -11.51 -5.60 -26.89
CA LYS A 656 -12.51 -5.35 -25.84
C LYS A 656 -13.86 -4.91 -26.39
N LEU A 657 -13.85 -4.08 -27.44
CA LEU A 657 -15.08 -3.65 -28.09
C LEU A 657 -15.82 -4.87 -28.65
N TRP A 658 -15.10 -5.80 -29.31
CA TRP A 658 -15.70 -7.03 -29.81
C TRP A 658 -16.27 -7.91 -28.69
N GLU A 659 -15.53 -8.13 -27.60
CA GLU A 659 -16.00 -8.94 -26.47
C GLU A 659 -17.35 -8.45 -25.89
N LYS A 660 -17.50 -7.12 -25.73
CA LYS A 660 -18.72 -6.50 -25.19
C LYS A 660 -19.88 -6.47 -26.18
N VAL A 661 -19.57 -6.34 -27.48
CA VAL A 661 -20.55 -6.15 -28.55
C VAL A 661 -21.03 -7.47 -29.17
N ALA A 662 -20.17 -8.49 -29.23
CA ALA A 662 -20.42 -9.74 -29.96
C ALA A 662 -21.75 -10.41 -29.55
N THR A 663 -22.03 -10.47 -28.24
CA THR A 663 -23.28 -11.10 -27.75
C THR A 663 -24.53 -10.37 -28.27
N HIS A 664 -24.51 -9.03 -28.33
CA HIS A 664 -25.64 -8.26 -28.86
C HIS A 664 -25.81 -8.48 -30.36
N ILE A 665 -24.69 -8.50 -31.11
CA ILE A 665 -24.70 -8.74 -32.55
C ILE A 665 -25.29 -10.11 -32.88
N PHE A 666 -24.82 -11.17 -32.23
CA PHE A 666 -25.30 -12.52 -32.51
C PHE A 666 -26.78 -12.69 -32.15
N GLU A 667 -27.21 -12.22 -30.97
CA GLU A 667 -28.57 -12.49 -30.47
C GLU A 667 -29.63 -11.55 -31.05
N ASN A 668 -29.32 -10.26 -31.24
CA ASN A 668 -30.33 -9.25 -31.59
C ASN A 668 -30.28 -8.77 -33.05
N ILE A 669 -29.17 -8.99 -33.75
CA ILE A 669 -28.98 -8.55 -35.13
C ILE A 669 -28.90 -9.76 -36.07
N TYR A 670 -27.91 -10.63 -35.88
CA TYR A 670 -27.63 -11.73 -36.80
C TYR A 670 -28.70 -12.83 -36.74
N LEU A 671 -29.04 -13.30 -35.54
CA LEU A 671 -30.00 -14.39 -35.38
C LEU A 671 -31.40 -14.06 -35.92
N PRO A 672 -31.99 -12.86 -35.69
CA PRO A 672 -33.27 -12.47 -36.30
C PRO A 672 -33.18 -12.22 -37.80
N ALA A 673 -32.08 -11.64 -38.29
CA ALA A 673 -31.90 -11.41 -39.73
C ALA A 673 -31.79 -12.73 -40.50
N ALA A 674 -31.01 -13.69 -39.99
CA ALA A 674 -30.76 -14.97 -40.63
C ALA A 674 -31.96 -15.95 -40.62
N GLN A 675 -33.09 -15.55 -40.02
CA GLN A 675 -34.35 -16.30 -40.04
C GLN A 675 -35.29 -15.86 -41.17
N THR A 676 -34.97 -14.77 -41.88
CA THR A 676 -35.80 -14.33 -43.00
C THR A 676 -35.53 -15.19 -44.23
N ASP A 677 -36.59 -15.52 -44.98
CA ASP A 677 -36.52 -16.44 -46.13
C ASP A 677 -35.91 -15.81 -47.40
N ASN A 678 -35.68 -14.48 -47.44
CA ASN A 678 -35.21 -13.75 -48.62
C ASN A 678 -34.02 -12.83 -48.31
N SER A 679 -33.02 -12.81 -49.19
CA SER A 679 -31.85 -11.91 -49.18
C SER A 679 -32.21 -10.42 -49.00
N GLY A 680 -33.28 -9.95 -49.67
CA GLY A 680 -33.72 -8.56 -49.54
C GLY A 680 -34.32 -8.22 -48.16
N THR A 681 -35.03 -9.18 -47.55
CA THR A 681 -35.60 -9.02 -46.20
C THR A 681 -34.55 -9.17 -45.11
N PHE A 682 -33.53 -10.00 -45.34
CA PHE A 682 -32.36 -10.14 -44.46
C PHE A 682 -31.67 -8.80 -44.28
N ASN A 683 -31.30 -8.17 -45.41
CA ASN A 683 -30.59 -6.89 -45.41
C ASN A 683 -31.41 -5.78 -44.76
N THR A 684 -32.70 -5.68 -45.10
CA THR A 684 -33.61 -4.70 -44.48
C THR A 684 -33.72 -4.87 -42.97
N THR A 685 -33.85 -6.11 -42.49
CA THR A 685 -33.96 -6.43 -41.06
C THR A 685 -32.66 -6.11 -40.33
N ALA A 686 -31.52 -6.53 -40.90
CA ALA A 686 -30.21 -6.24 -40.36
C ALA A 686 -29.95 -4.73 -40.27
N ASP A 687 -30.32 -3.95 -41.29
CA ASP A 687 -30.12 -2.51 -41.34
C ASP A 687 -30.96 -1.76 -40.30
N ILE A 688 -32.24 -2.10 -40.15
CA ILE A 688 -33.11 -1.49 -39.13
C ILE A 688 -32.53 -1.75 -37.74
N LYS A 689 -32.10 -2.99 -37.48
CA LYS A 689 -31.53 -3.37 -36.18
C LYS A 689 -30.17 -2.73 -35.92
N LEU A 690 -29.29 -2.68 -36.91
CA LEU A 690 -27.98 -2.02 -36.81
C LEU A 690 -28.14 -0.52 -36.56
N LYS A 691 -29.04 0.14 -37.29
CA LYS A 691 -29.29 1.57 -37.12
C LYS A 691 -29.86 1.89 -35.73
N GLN A 692 -30.86 1.14 -35.28
CA GLN A 692 -31.42 1.30 -33.92
C GLN A 692 -30.35 1.11 -32.83
N TRP A 693 -29.47 0.12 -33.03
CA TRP A 693 -28.39 -0.16 -32.08
C TRP A 693 -27.33 0.94 -32.08
N ALA A 694 -26.92 1.42 -33.27
CA ALA A 694 -25.96 2.50 -33.48
C ALA A 694 -26.44 3.87 -32.98
N GLU A 695 -27.75 4.15 -33.03
CA GLU A 695 -28.30 5.42 -32.55
C GLU A 695 -28.38 5.51 -31.02
N LEU A 696 -28.69 4.40 -30.34
CA LEU A 696 -29.08 4.42 -28.93
C LEU A 696 -28.03 3.88 -27.96
N THR A 697 -27.41 2.73 -28.27
CA THR A 697 -26.67 1.95 -27.25
C THR A 697 -25.20 1.74 -27.59
N LEU A 698 -24.85 1.61 -28.86
CA LEU A 698 -23.46 1.38 -29.28
C LEU A 698 -22.53 2.53 -28.86
N PRO A 699 -22.84 3.83 -29.09
CA PRO A 699 -21.89 4.90 -28.78
C PRO A 699 -21.56 4.99 -27.29
N LYS A 700 -22.58 4.79 -26.43
CA LYS A 700 -22.39 4.78 -24.97
C LYS A 700 -21.50 3.62 -24.52
N LYS A 701 -21.77 2.41 -25.04
CA LYS A 701 -20.93 1.24 -24.76
C LYS A 701 -19.50 1.40 -25.27
N CYS A 702 -19.29 2.09 -26.38
CA CYS A 702 -17.94 2.37 -26.89
C CYS A 702 -17.16 3.32 -25.98
N VAL A 703 -17.83 4.32 -25.40
CA VAL A 703 -17.22 5.21 -24.39
C VAL A 703 -16.87 4.42 -23.13
N GLU A 704 -17.79 3.58 -22.63
CA GLU A 704 -17.53 2.69 -21.49
C GLU A 704 -16.33 1.76 -21.77
N VAL A 705 -16.24 1.18 -22.97
CA VAL A 705 -15.08 0.36 -23.37
C VAL A 705 -13.79 1.18 -23.43
N GLY A 706 -13.85 2.41 -23.94
CA GLY A 706 -12.71 3.33 -23.95
C GLY A 706 -12.17 3.58 -22.54
N TRP A 707 -13.07 3.87 -21.60
CA TRP A 707 -12.76 4.05 -20.19
C TRP A 707 -12.20 2.77 -19.54
N GLU A 708 -12.87 1.62 -19.67
CA GLU A 708 -12.40 0.34 -19.12
C GLU A 708 -11.01 -0.05 -19.69
N THR A 709 -10.74 0.28 -20.95
CA THR A 709 -9.43 0.03 -21.58
C THR A 709 -8.35 0.93 -21.01
N LEU A 710 -8.65 2.21 -20.82
CA LEU A 710 -7.72 3.15 -20.18
C LEU A 710 -7.40 2.72 -18.75
N GLU A 711 -8.42 2.32 -17.98
CA GLU A 711 -8.24 1.85 -16.60
C GLU A 711 -7.37 0.59 -16.54
N GLU A 712 -7.67 -0.43 -17.36
CA GLU A 712 -6.90 -1.67 -17.35
C GLU A 712 -5.45 -1.48 -17.83
N GLU A 713 -5.21 -0.66 -18.85
CA GLU A 713 -3.85 -0.36 -19.28
C GLU A 713 -3.09 0.38 -18.18
N PHE A 714 -3.72 1.37 -17.51
CA PHE A 714 -3.09 2.07 -16.40
C PHE A 714 -2.79 1.13 -15.21
N ARG A 715 -3.74 0.27 -14.81
CA ARG A 715 -3.51 -0.73 -13.75
C ARG A 715 -2.41 -1.73 -14.14
N SER A 716 -2.38 -2.17 -15.40
CA SER A 716 -1.36 -3.07 -15.93
C SER A 716 0.04 -2.44 -15.87
N PHE A 717 0.18 -1.15 -16.15
CA PHE A 717 1.45 -0.43 -15.97
C PHE A 717 1.88 -0.38 -14.50
N MET A 718 0.95 -0.08 -13.60
CA MET A 718 1.24 -0.06 -12.16
C MET A 718 1.66 -1.45 -11.65
N GLU A 719 1.07 -2.53 -12.17
CA GLU A 719 1.48 -3.91 -11.85
C GLU A 719 2.84 -4.29 -12.45
N ARG A 720 3.17 -3.82 -13.65
CA ARG A 720 4.51 -4.00 -14.23
C ARG A 720 5.58 -3.29 -13.40
N ALA A 721 5.29 -2.08 -12.95
CA ALA A 721 6.18 -1.35 -12.05
C ALA A 721 6.41 -2.12 -10.74
N ARG A 722 5.36 -2.76 -10.20
CA ARG A 722 5.45 -3.61 -9.00
C ARG A 722 6.39 -4.81 -9.16
N ASN A 723 6.48 -5.35 -10.37
CA ASN A 723 7.33 -6.51 -10.69
C ASN A 723 8.78 -6.12 -11.01
N SER A 724 9.11 -4.83 -11.02
CA SER A 724 10.48 -4.36 -11.24
C SER A 724 11.38 -4.66 -10.02
N LYS A 725 12.69 -4.85 -10.28
CA LYS A 725 13.65 -5.22 -9.22
C LYS A 725 13.90 -4.10 -8.20
N ASP A 726 13.64 -2.86 -8.57
CA ASP A 726 13.83 -1.67 -7.74
C ASP A 726 12.53 -1.19 -7.09
N HIS A 727 11.47 -2.00 -7.17
CA HIS A 727 10.16 -1.66 -6.62
C HIS A 727 10.16 -1.59 -5.09
N ASP A 728 9.56 -0.53 -4.58
CA ASP A 728 9.39 -0.32 -3.16
C ASP A 728 7.95 -0.58 -2.73
N ASN A 729 7.74 -1.65 -1.95
CA ASN A 729 6.42 -2.07 -1.49
C ASN A 729 5.72 -1.03 -0.61
N ILE A 730 6.45 -0.05 -0.07
CA ILE A 730 5.84 1.03 0.75
C ILE A 730 4.91 1.91 -0.10
N PHE A 731 5.15 2.00 -1.41
CA PHE A 731 4.35 2.83 -2.30
C PHE A 731 3.10 2.14 -2.82
N ASP A 732 2.94 0.81 -2.66
CA ASP A 732 1.81 0.04 -3.20
C ASP A 732 0.45 0.61 -2.76
N ASN A 733 0.32 0.91 -1.46
CA ASN A 733 -0.94 1.43 -0.90
C ASN A 733 -1.26 2.83 -1.42
N LEU A 734 -0.24 3.70 -1.49
CA LEU A 734 -0.39 5.06 -2.03
C LEU A 734 -0.74 5.00 -3.52
N LYS A 735 -0.02 4.20 -4.29
CA LYS A 735 -0.24 3.98 -5.72
C LYS A 735 -1.66 3.50 -6.00
N SER A 736 -2.14 2.46 -5.30
CA SER A 736 -3.51 1.97 -5.46
C SER A 736 -4.55 3.03 -5.11
N CYS A 737 -4.38 3.73 -3.99
CA CYS A 737 -5.34 4.73 -3.55
C CYS A 737 -5.41 5.92 -4.51
N VAL A 738 -4.26 6.38 -5.04
CA VAL A 738 -4.20 7.45 -6.04
C VAL A 738 -4.86 7.00 -7.34
N VAL A 739 -4.61 5.77 -7.80
CA VAL A 739 -5.25 5.20 -9.00
C VAL A 739 -6.78 5.17 -8.83
N ASP A 740 -7.26 4.59 -7.72
CA ASP A 740 -8.70 4.42 -7.49
C ASP A 740 -9.43 5.76 -7.35
N GLU A 741 -8.84 6.74 -6.64
CA GLU A 741 -9.42 8.07 -6.49
C GLU A 741 -9.38 8.86 -7.80
N SER A 742 -8.29 8.74 -8.59
CA SER A 742 -8.19 9.38 -9.90
C SER A 742 -9.22 8.82 -10.88
N MET A 743 -9.39 7.49 -10.90
CA MET A 743 -10.39 6.82 -11.75
C MET A 743 -11.82 7.15 -11.34
N ARG A 744 -12.07 7.41 -10.04
CA ARG A 744 -13.38 7.86 -9.53
C ARG A 744 -13.73 9.28 -9.95
N ARG A 745 -12.73 10.17 -10.05
CA ARG A 745 -12.90 11.57 -10.47
C ARG A 745 -12.94 11.74 -11.98
N HIS A 746 -12.33 10.81 -12.71
CA HIS A 746 -12.23 10.90 -14.15
C HIS A 746 -13.59 10.76 -14.84
N GLU A 747 -13.99 11.80 -15.56
CA GLU A 747 -15.22 11.85 -16.34
C GLU A 747 -14.88 11.97 -17.84
N TRP A 748 -15.44 11.06 -18.64
CA TRP A 748 -15.25 11.07 -20.09
C TRP A 748 -15.99 12.24 -20.73
N GLU A 749 -15.49 12.78 -21.84
CA GLU A 749 -16.17 13.88 -22.53
C GLU A 749 -17.62 13.56 -22.93
N ASP A 750 -18.58 14.36 -22.45
CA ASP A 750 -20.03 14.23 -22.73
C ASP A 750 -20.36 14.11 -24.23
N LYS A 751 -19.63 14.85 -25.07
CA LYS A 751 -19.85 14.89 -26.52
C LYS A 751 -19.23 13.72 -27.27
N ALA A 752 -18.40 12.90 -26.61
CA ALA A 752 -17.71 11.79 -27.27
C ALA A 752 -18.68 10.77 -27.87
N ALA A 753 -19.76 10.45 -27.15
CA ALA A 753 -20.79 9.52 -27.63
C ALA A 753 -21.48 10.04 -28.90
N ASP A 754 -21.75 11.36 -29.00
CA ASP A 754 -22.37 11.94 -30.19
C ASP A 754 -21.43 11.91 -31.40
N VAL A 755 -20.14 12.18 -31.20
CA VAL A 755 -19.12 12.10 -32.26
C VAL A 755 -18.99 10.67 -32.78
N LEU A 756 -18.94 9.68 -31.87
CA LEU A 756 -18.89 8.26 -32.23
C LEU A 756 -20.14 7.82 -32.99
N ARG A 757 -21.33 8.30 -32.60
CA ARG A 757 -22.59 7.97 -33.29
C ARG A 757 -22.53 8.31 -34.78
N VAL A 758 -22.05 9.50 -35.15
CA VAL A 758 -21.97 9.93 -36.56
C VAL A 758 -21.00 9.05 -37.34
N ILE A 759 -19.83 8.78 -36.77
CA ILE A 759 -18.79 7.95 -37.40
C ILE A 759 -19.28 6.51 -37.59
N GLN A 760 -19.96 5.95 -36.59
CA GLN A 760 -20.49 4.60 -36.61
C GLN A 760 -21.62 4.42 -37.61
N LEU A 761 -22.54 5.39 -37.70
CA LEU A 761 -23.61 5.36 -38.71
C LEU A 761 -23.03 5.37 -40.12
N ASN A 762 -22.07 6.26 -40.40
CA ASN A 762 -21.41 6.30 -41.70
C ASN A 762 -20.67 4.99 -42.03
N ALA A 763 -19.98 4.40 -41.06
CA ALA A 763 -19.27 3.13 -41.24
C ALA A 763 -20.23 1.95 -41.49
N LEU A 764 -21.42 1.98 -40.90
CA LEU A 764 -22.42 0.96 -41.09
C LEU A 764 -23.20 1.13 -42.41
N GLU A 765 -23.23 2.30 -43.03
CA GLU A 765 -23.98 2.51 -44.29
C GLU A 765 -23.31 1.87 -45.51
N ASP A 766 -21.99 1.70 -45.48
CA ASP A 766 -21.25 1.06 -46.57
C ASP A 766 -21.61 -0.43 -46.69
N ARG A 767 -21.88 -0.92 -47.90
CA ARG A 767 -22.19 -2.34 -48.16
C ARG A 767 -21.22 -3.00 -49.12
N SER A 768 -20.26 -2.24 -49.66
CA SER A 768 -19.41 -2.72 -50.75
C SER A 768 -18.07 -3.23 -50.25
N VAL A 769 -17.81 -4.52 -50.45
CA VAL A 769 -16.47 -5.09 -50.27
C VAL A 769 -15.69 -4.96 -51.59
N HIS A 770 -14.74 -4.04 -51.63
CA HIS A 770 -14.01 -3.73 -52.87
C HIS A 770 -12.86 -4.71 -53.18
N ASP A 771 -12.17 -5.18 -52.15
CA ASP A 771 -10.95 -5.99 -52.29
C ASP A 771 -11.15 -7.43 -51.84
N LYS A 772 -10.50 -8.37 -52.55
CA LYS A 772 -10.44 -9.78 -52.13
C LYS A 772 -9.79 -9.96 -50.77
N GLN A 773 -8.78 -9.15 -50.43
CA GLN A 773 -8.16 -9.22 -49.10
C GLN A 773 -9.13 -8.85 -47.98
N GLN A 774 -9.99 -7.85 -48.22
CA GLN A 774 -11.02 -7.45 -47.26
C GLN A 774 -12.12 -8.51 -47.15
N TRP A 775 -12.47 -9.14 -48.27
CA TRP A 775 -13.38 -10.29 -48.29
C TRP A 775 -12.85 -11.47 -47.48
N ASP A 776 -11.59 -11.86 -47.72
CA ASP A 776 -10.95 -12.97 -47.01
C ASP A 776 -10.82 -12.64 -45.50
N ALA A 777 -10.53 -11.39 -45.14
CA ALA A 777 -10.50 -10.93 -43.76
C ALA A 777 -11.88 -10.97 -43.09
N ALA A 778 -12.94 -10.61 -43.79
CA ALA A 778 -14.31 -10.68 -43.29
C ALA A 778 -14.80 -12.13 -43.14
N CYS A 779 -14.47 -13.00 -44.10
CA CYS A 779 -14.74 -14.44 -44.00
C CYS A 779 -14.05 -15.02 -42.76
N LYS A 780 -12.77 -14.70 -42.57
CA LYS A 780 -12.00 -15.16 -41.40
C LYS A 780 -12.59 -14.62 -40.10
N PHE A 781 -12.97 -13.34 -40.07
CA PHE A 781 -13.59 -12.72 -38.90
C PHE A 781 -14.92 -13.38 -38.53
N LEU A 782 -15.78 -13.67 -39.52
CA LEU A 782 -17.03 -14.41 -39.32
C LEU A 782 -16.76 -15.82 -38.81
N GLU A 783 -15.84 -16.55 -39.45
CA GLU A 783 -15.46 -17.91 -39.04
C GLU A 783 -14.97 -17.94 -37.59
N ASP A 784 -14.02 -17.07 -37.23
CA ASP A 784 -13.42 -17.04 -35.90
C ASP A 784 -14.49 -16.66 -34.85
N SER A 785 -15.33 -15.67 -35.15
CA SER A 785 -16.44 -15.24 -34.31
C SER A 785 -17.48 -16.34 -34.06
N VAL A 786 -17.86 -17.05 -35.12
CA VAL A 786 -18.84 -18.15 -35.05
C VAL A 786 -18.24 -19.34 -34.31
N LYS A 787 -16.96 -19.67 -34.53
CA LYS A 787 -16.25 -20.73 -33.80
C LYS A 787 -16.18 -20.42 -32.31
N GLU A 788 -15.82 -19.20 -31.93
CA GLU A 788 -15.75 -18.78 -30.53
C GLU A 788 -17.13 -18.83 -29.84
N LYS A 789 -18.20 -18.39 -30.50
CA LYS A 789 -19.55 -18.55 -29.96
C LYS A 789 -19.99 -20.01 -29.92
N LEU A 790 -19.61 -20.81 -30.91
CA LEU A 790 -19.93 -22.23 -30.94
C LEU A 790 -19.27 -22.98 -29.78
N THR A 791 -17.99 -22.71 -29.48
CA THR A 791 -17.30 -23.34 -28.34
C THR A 791 -17.95 -22.95 -27.01
N ASN A 792 -18.32 -21.68 -26.83
CA ASN A 792 -19.02 -21.21 -25.63
C ASN A 792 -20.40 -21.90 -25.45
N ILE A 793 -21.17 -22.06 -26.53
CA ILE A 793 -22.47 -22.74 -26.50
C ILE A 793 -22.30 -24.25 -26.29
N GLU A 794 -21.27 -24.86 -26.88
CA GLU A 794 -20.95 -26.27 -26.66
C GLU A 794 -20.50 -26.53 -25.21
N SER A 795 -19.78 -25.60 -24.58
CA SER A 795 -19.46 -25.66 -23.14
C SER A 795 -20.74 -25.58 -22.30
N THR A 796 -21.59 -24.59 -22.58
CA THR A 796 -22.89 -24.43 -21.88
C THR A 796 -23.77 -25.68 -22.04
N LEU A 797 -23.84 -26.24 -23.25
CA LEU A 797 -24.56 -27.50 -23.51
C LEU A 797 -23.95 -28.68 -22.77
N ARG A 798 -22.61 -28.74 -22.63
CA ARG A 798 -21.92 -29.80 -21.89
C ARG A 798 -22.21 -29.71 -20.39
N GLU A 799 -22.24 -28.52 -19.82
CA GLU A 799 -22.62 -28.30 -18.41
C GLU A 799 -24.07 -28.72 -18.13
N MET A 800 -25.00 -28.36 -19.04
CA MET A 800 -26.41 -28.71 -18.91
C MET A 800 -26.72 -30.20 -19.13
N VAL A 801 -26.03 -30.87 -20.05
CA VAL A 801 -26.31 -32.27 -20.43
C VAL A 801 -25.46 -33.27 -19.63
N GLY A 802 -24.39 -32.79 -18.99
CA GLY A 802 -23.47 -33.61 -18.22
C GLY A 802 -22.43 -34.35 -19.08
N PRO A 803 -21.55 -35.15 -18.45
CA PRO A 803 -20.44 -35.83 -19.12
C PRO A 803 -20.96 -36.84 -20.15
N GLY A 804 -20.33 -36.88 -21.32
CA GLY A 804 -20.64 -37.86 -22.36
C GLY A 804 -20.25 -39.29 -21.96
N THR A 805 -20.77 -40.32 -22.64
CA THR A 805 -20.49 -41.74 -22.30
C THR A 805 -18.99 -42.09 -22.29
N LYS A 806 -18.18 -41.45 -23.13
CA LYS A 806 -16.72 -41.59 -23.14
C LYS A 806 -16.06 -40.93 -21.92
N GLU A 807 -16.53 -39.74 -21.53
CA GLU A 807 -16.02 -39.01 -20.36
C GLU A 807 -16.43 -39.67 -19.05
N GLN A 808 -17.63 -40.25 -18.99
CA GLN A 808 -18.11 -41.07 -17.87
C GLN A 808 -17.18 -42.27 -17.62
N TRP A 809 -16.69 -42.90 -18.69
CA TRP A 809 -15.77 -44.04 -18.61
C TRP A 809 -14.32 -43.62 -18.30
N LEU A 810 -13.85 -42.52 -18.89
CA LEU A 810 -12.47 -42.02 -18.70
C LEU A 810 -12.25 -41.36 -17.34
N TYR A 811 -13.21 -40.58 -16.85
CA TYR A 811 -13.08 -39.77 -15.63
C TYR A 811 -13.92 -40.28 -14.45
N TRP A 812 -14.62 -41.41 -14.61
CA TRP A 812 -15.49 -42.00 -13.58
C TRP A 812 -16.56 -41.03 -13.05
N CYS A 813 -17.05 -40.13 -13.89
CA CYS A 813 -18.10 -39.17 -13.54
C CYS A 813 -19.49 -39.72 -13.89
N THR A 814 -20.49 -39.52 -13.02
CA THR A 814 -21.89 -39.89 -13.29
C THR A 814 -22.76 -38.65 -13.51
N PRO A 815 -23.58 -38.59 -14.56
CA PRO A 815 -24.48 -37.45 -14.79
C PRO A 815 -25.59 -37.41 -13.73
N THR A 816 -26.01 -36.20 -13.35
CA THR A 816 -27.16 -35.99 -12.46
C THR A 816 -28.47 -36.40 -13.14
N ASP A 817 -29.53 -36.63 -12.37
CA ASP A 817 -30.81 -37.04 -12.96
C ASP A 817 -31.39 -35.96 -13.87
N GLU A 818 -31.21 -34.68 -13.55
CA GLU A 818 -31.60 -33.57 -14.41
C GLU A 818 -30.80 -33.55 -15.73
N GLN A 819 -29.49 -33.79 -15.66
CA GLN A 819 -28.61 -33.90 -16.84
C GLN A 819 -29.03 -35.05 -17.75
N LYS A 820 -29.44 -36.20 -17.18
CA LYS A 820 -30.01 -37.32 -17.95
C LYS A 820 -31.31 -36.93 -18.65
N LYS A 821 -32.19 -36.17 -17.98
CA LYS A 821 -33.42 -35.64 -18.61
C LYS A 821 -33.09 -34.70 -19.77
N ARG A 822 -32.17 -33.75 -19.59
CA ARG A 822 -31.73 -32.82 -20.65
C ARG A 822 -31.05 -33.54 -21.82
N ALA A 823 -30.31 -34.63 -21.55
CA ALA A 823 -29.72 -35.47 -22.59
C ALA A 823 -30.77 -36.15 -23.48
N ALA A 824 -31.83 -36.70 -22.88
CA ALA A 824 -32.94 -37.32 -23.61
C ALA A 824 -33.71 -36.30 -24.45
N VAL A 825 -34.05 -35.14 -23.86
CA VAL A 825 -34.71 -34.03 -24.57
C VAL A 825 -33.85 -33.52 -25.73
N LYS A 826 -32.55 -33.27 -25.50
CA LYS A 826 -31.61 -32.86 -26.54
C LYS A 826 -31.59 -33.85 -27.71
N GLY A 827 -31.58 -35.16 -27.44
CA GLY A 827 -31.56 -36.19 -28.48
C GLY A 827 -32.79 -36.14 -29.39
N GLU A 828 -33.99 -35.88 -28.83
CA GLU A 828 -35.21 -35.69 -29.63
C GLU A 828 -35.22 -34.35 -30.39
N LEU A 829 -34.75 -33.27 -29.77
CA LEU A 829 -34.64 -31.95 -30.42
C LEU A 829 -33.63 -31.95 -31.57
N GLU A 830 -32.52 -32.68 -31.44
CA GLU A 830 -31.55 -32.87 -32.53
C GLU A 830 -32.16 -33.60 -33.73
N LYS A 831 -33.09 -34.54 -33.52
CA LYS A 831 -33.79 -35.25 -34.62
C LYS A 831 -34.70 -34.31 -35.42
N ILE A 832 -35.38 -33.37 -34.75
CA ILE A 832 -36.20 -32.34 -35.43
C ILE A 832 -35.31 -31.49 -36.34
N LEU A 833 -34.17 -31.03 -35.82
CA LEU A 833 -33.21 -30.21 -36.57
C LEU A 833 -32.52 -30.96 -37.72
N LEU A 834 -32.44 -32.29 -37.65
CA LEU A 834 -31.94 -33.11 -38.76
C LEU A 834 -32.99 -33.28 -39.88
N THR A 835 -34.27 -33.22 -39.53
CA THR A 835 -35.39 -33.37 -40.48
C THR A 835 -35.64 -32.05 -41.21
N GLU A 836 -35.56 -30.93 -40.50
CA GLU A 836 -35.73 -29.58 -41.05
C GLU A 836 -34.45 -28.75 -40.94
N TYR A 837 -33.66 -28.70 -42.02
CA TYR A 837 -32.39 -27.96 -42.07
C TYR A 837 -32.56 -26.42 -41.93
N ALA A 838 -33.76 -25.90 -42.20
CA ALA A 838 -34.11 -24.48 -42.13
C ALA A 838 -35.14 -24.15 -41.04
N HIS A 839 -35.06 -24.84 -39.89
CA HIS A 839 -36.02 -24.65 -38.79
C HIS A 839 -35.98 -23.23 -38.19
N ARG A 840 -37.15 -22.73 -37.76
CA ARG A 840 -37.31 -21.43 -37.08
C ARG A 840 -36.72 -21.47 -35.66
N ASN A 841 -36.44 -20.31 -35.07
CA ASN A 841 -35.86 -20.24 -33.72
C ASN A 841 -36.79 -20.66 -32.58
N MET A 842 -38.10 -20.68 -32.81
CA MET A 842 -39.10 -21.09 -31.83
C MET A 842 -39.73 -22.41 -32.23
N LEU A 843 -39.84 -23.32 -31.26
CA LEU A 843 -40.60 -24.55 -31.41
C LEU A 843 -42.10 -24.25 -31.50
N THR A 844 -42.79 -24.90 -32.42
CA THR A 844 -44.25 -24.86 -32.49
C THR A 844 -44.86 -25.62 -31.30
N TYR A 845 -46.11 -25.30 -30.94
CA TYR A 845 -46.80 -25.99 -29.84
C TYR A 845 -46.91 -27.51 -30.09
N ASP A 846 -47.05 -27.90 -31.36
CA ASP A 846 -47.17 -29.29 -31.79
C ASP A 846 -45.83 -30.03 -31.67
N GLU A 847 -44.71 -29.40 -32.05
CA GLU A 847 -43.36 -29.95 -31.85
C GLU A 847 -43.02 -30.15 -30.37
N VAL A 848 -43.32 -29.17 -29.51
CA VAL A 848 -43.08 -29.28 -28.06
C VAL A 848 -43.88 -30.46 -27.49
N THR A 849 -45.12 -30.63 -27.94
CA THR A 849 -45.99 -31.74 -27.51
C THR A 849 -45.49 -33.08 -28.03
N ALA A 850 -44.98 -33.13 -29.27
CA ALA A 850 -44.39 -34.33 -29.85
C ALA A 850 -43.11 -34.76 -29.11
N VAL A 851 -42.21 -33.81 -28.83
CA VAL A 851 -40.99 -34.05 -28.04
C VAL A 851 -41.34 -34.55 -26.65
N ARG A 852 -42.31 -33.93 -25.97
CA ARG A 852 -42.77 -34.39 -24.65
C ARG A 852 -43.25 -35.85 -24.70
N LYS A 853 -44.12 -36.19 -25.65
CA LYS A 853 -44.65 -37.57 -25.80
C LYS A 853 -43.54 -38.58 -26.10
N ASN A 854 -42.57 -38.23 -26.95
CA ASN A 854 -41.43 -39.09 -27.28
C ASN A 854 -40.45 -39.26 -26.11
N VAL A 855 -40.27 -38.24 -25.29
CA VAL A 855 -39.42 -38.34 -24.09
C VAL A 855 -40.13 -39.14 -22.99
N GLN A 856 -41.47 -39.03 -22.89
CA GLN A 856 -42.30 -39.84 -21.99
C GLN A 856 -42.29 -41.33 -22.36
N THR A 857 -42.26 -41.70 -23.64
CA THR A 857 -42.14 -43.12 -24.07
C THR A 857 -40.78 -43.72 -23.73
N ILE A 858 -39.73 -42.89 -23.57
CA ILE A 858 -38.40 -43.29 -23.08
C ILE A 858 -38.37 -43.43 -21.54
N GLY A 859 -39.49 -43.13 -20.86
CA GLY A 859 -39.63 -43.24 -19.41
C GLY A 859 -39.17 -41.99 -18.64
N VAL A 860 -39.09 -40.83 -19.31
CA VAL A 860 -38.65 -39.56 -18.71
C VAL A 860 -39.79 -38.54 -18.77
N ASP A 861 -40.23 -38.03 -17.62
CA ASP A 861 -41.27 -37.00 -17.55
C ASP A 861 -40.67 -35.59 -17.40
N VAL A 862 -41.16 -34.67 -18.26
CA VAL A 862 -40.56 -33.35 -18.51
C VAL A 862 -41.64 -32.31 -18.86
N ASP A 863 -41.49 -31.12 -18.26
CA ASP A 863 -42.37 -29.97 -18.52
C ASP A 863 -42.08 -29.27 -19.85
N ASN A 864 -43.06 -28.50 -20.35
CA ASN A 864 -42.93 -27.79 -21.63
C ASN A 864 -41.83 -26.72 -21.57
N ASP A 865 -41.69 -26.05 -20.43
CA ASP A 865 -40.70 -24.98 -20.26
C ASP A 865 -39.28 -25.56 -20.19
N PHE A 866 -39.09 -26.73 -19.58
CA PHE A 866 -37.81 -27.44 -19.58
C PHE A 866 -37.35 -27.85 -21.00
N ILE A 867 -38.31 -28.21 -21.87
CA ILE A 867 -38.03 -28.48 -23.30
C ILE A 867 -37.59 -27.20 -24.01
N ARG A 868 -38.26 -26.07 -23.75
CA ARG A 868 -37.91 -24.76 -24.33
C ARG A 868 -36.55 -24.26 -23.86
N GLU A 869 -36.25 -24.39 -22.57
CA GLU A 869 -34.94 -24.05 -22.00
C GLU A 869 -33.81 -24.86 -22.65
N THR A 870 -34.03 -26.16 -22.88
CA THR A 870 -33.06 -27.04 -23.56
C THR A 870 -32.96 -26.71 -25.06
N TRP A 871 -34.06 -26.26 -25.68
CA TRP A 871 -34.11 -25.91 -27.09
C TRP A 871 -33.21 -24.74 -27.46
N HIS A 872 -33.22 -23.64 -26.69
CA HIS A 872 -32.49 -22.43 -27.09
C HIS A 872 -30.99 -22.69 -27.35
N PRO A 873 -30.22 -23.39 -26.48
CA PRO A 873 -28.81 -23.65 -26.75
C PRO A 873 -28.60 -24.72 -27.84
N VAL A 874 -29.51 -25.70 -27.96
CA VAL A 874 -29.45 -26.74 -29.02
C VAL A 874 -29.65 -26.13 -30.41
N TYR A 875 -30.67 -25.27 -30.55
CA TYR A 875 -30.93 -24.51 -31.77
C TYR A 875 -29.77 -23.59 -32.12
N ARG A 876 -29.27 -22.79 -31.16
CA ARG A 876 -28.13 -21.90 -31.41
C ARG A 876 -26.89 -22.66 -31.90
N ARG A 877 -26.59 -23.84 -31.34
CA ARG A 877 -25.48 -24.68 -31.81
C ARG A 877 -25.70 -25.13 -33.27
N HIS A 878 -26.92 -25.56 -33.62
CA HIS A 878 -27.25 -25.93 -34.99
C HIS A 878 -27.15 -24.74 -35.96
N PHE A 879 -27.71 -23.58 -35.57
CA PHE A 879 -27.63 -22.34 -36.32
C PHE A 879 -26.18 -21.90 -36.58
N LEU A 880 -25.32 -21.90 -35.55
CA LEU A 880 -23.91 -21.53 -35.71
C LEU A 880 -23.13 -22.51 -36.60
N ARG A 881 -23.41 -23.82 -36.50
CA ARG A 881 -22.81 -24.81 -37.41
C ARG A 881 -23.23 -24.58 -38.87
N ARG A 882 -24.49 -24.19 -39.09
CA ARG A 882 -25.00 -23.81 -40.41
C ARG A 882 -24.34 -22.54 -40.93
N ALA A 883 -24.23 -21.51 -40.10
CA ALA A 883 -23.53 -20.27 -40.44
C ALA A 883 -22.06 -20.51 -40.79
N LEU A 884 -21.38 -21.40 -40.05
CA LEU A 884 -19.99 -21.79 -40.31
C LEU A 884 -19.82 -22.54 -41.63
N ALA A 885 -20.75 -23.43 -41.99
CA ALA A 885 -20.77 -24.08 -43.29
C ALA A 885 -20.96 -23.05 -44.44
N LYS A 886 -21.93 -22.14 -44.29
CA LYS A 886 -22.15 -21.03 -45.24
C LYS A 886 -20.90 -20.16 -45.41
N ALA A 887 -20.20 -19.84 -44.33
CA ALA A 887 -18.96 -19.05 -44.38
C ALA A 887 -17.85 -19.75 -45.19
N TYR A 888 -17.71 -21.07 -45.06
CA TYR A 888 -16.74 -21.84 -45.86
C TYR A 888 -17.05 -21.84 -47.35
N ASP A 889 -18.33 -21.98 -47.71
CA ASP A 889 -18.78 -21.97 -49.11
C ASP A 889 -18.51 -20.59 -49.74
N CYS A 890 -18.76 -19.52 -48.99
CA CYS A 890 -18.59 -18.16 -49.46
C CYS A 890 -17.11 -17.70 -49.55
N ARG A 891 -16.17 -18.41 -48.94
CA ARG A 891 -14.72 -18.08 -49.02
C ARG A 891 -14.20 -18.05 -50.45
N LYS A 892 -14.74 -18.87 -51.35
CA LYS A 892 -14.36 -18.89 -52.78
C LYS A 892 -15.28 -18.03 -53.66
N ALA A 893 -16.32 -17.43 -53.09
CA ALA A 893 -17.39 -16.75 -53.81
C ALA A 893 -17.13 -15.27 -54.11
N PHE A 894 -15.93 -14.73 -53.81
CA PHE A 894 -15.61 -13.31 -54.04
C PHE A 894 -15.89 -12.85 -55.48
N TYR A 895 -15.52 -13.65 -56.48
CA TYR A 895 -15.75 -13.29 -57.88
C TYR A 895 -17.25 -13.31 -58.27
N ALA A 896 -18.03 -14.20 -57.64
CA ALA A 896 -19.48 -14.27 -57.82
C ALA A 896 -20.19 -13.05 -57.17
N TYR A 897 -19.72 -12.65 -55.99
CA TYR A 897 -20.13 -11.43 -55.30
C TYR A 897 -19.82 -10.18 -56.14
N HIS A 898 -18.58 -10.04 -56.63
CA HIS A 898 -18.16 -8.86 -57.40
C HIS A 898 -18.90 -8.71 -58.74
N GLN A 899 -19.32 -9.82 -59.36
CA GLN A 899 -20.07 -9.82 -60.62
C GLN A 899 -21.60 -9.75 -60.44
N GLY A 900 -22.10 -9.75 -59.20
CA GLY A 900 -23.54 -9.74 -58.90
C GLY A 900 -24.26 -11.05 -59.27
N LEU A 901 -23.53 -12.15 -59.42
CA LEU A 901 -24.05 -13.47 -59.83
C LEU A 901 -24.46 -14.37 -58.64
N GLU A 902 -24.69 -13.77 -57.47
CA GLU A 902 -25.01 -14.47 -56.22
C GLU A 902 -26.24 -15.37 -56.35
N GLY A 903 -27.27 -14.89 -57.06
CA GLY A 903 -28.52 -15.63 -57.28
C GLY A 903 -28.41 -16.78 -58.27
N GLU A 904 -27.47 -16.76 -59.21
CA GLU A 904 -27.31 -17.81 -60.23
C GLU A 904 -26.49 -19.01 -59.74
N LEU A 905 -25.56 -18.76 -58.81
CA LEU A 905 -24.68 -19.78 -58.22
C LEU A 905 -25.25 -20.37 -56.92
N GLY A 906 -26.38 -19.85 -56.42
CA GLY A 906 -27.03 -20.31 -55.19
C GLY A 906 -26.23 -20.06 -53.91
N VAL A 907 -25.29 -19.11 -53.93
CA VAL A 907 -24.43 -18.77 -52.79
C VAL A 907 -24.87 -17.43 -52.20
N GLU A 908 -25.42 -17.47 -50.99
CA GLU A 908 -25.86 -16.27 -50.26
C GLU A 908 -24.69 -15.62 -49.50
N CYS A 909 -24.23 -14.47 -49.98
CA CYS A 909 -23.06 -13.76 -49.47
C CYS A 909 -23.38 -12.70 -48.39
N ASN A 910 -24.65 -12.50 -48.03
CA ASN A 910 -25.10 -11.42 -47.14
C ASN A 910 -24.49 -11.47 -45.74
N ASP A 911 -24.24 -12.67 -45.22
CA ASP A 911 -23.63 -12.87 -43.90
C ASP A 911 -22.23 -12.25 -43.83
N ILE A 912 -21.43 -12.37 -44.90
CA ILE A 912 -20.09 -11.80 -44.97
C ILE A 912 -20.14 -10.28 -45.09
N VAL A 913 -21.06 -9.75 -45.89
CA VAL A 913 -21.24 -8.29 -46.04
C VAL A 913 -21.62 -7.67 -44.70
N LEU A 914 -22.52 -8.30 -43.94
CA LEU A 914 -22.90 -7.85 -42.60
C LEU A 914 -21.71 -7.84 -41.64
N PHE A 915 -20.94 -8.93 -41.60
CA PHE A 915 -19.78 -9.03 -40.70
C PHE A 915 -18.61 -8.13 -41.13
N TRP A 916 -18.44 -7.87 -42.42
CA TRP A 916 -17.50 -6.88 -42.93
C TRP A 916 -17.86 -5.46 -42.43
N ARG A 917 -19.14 -5.07 -42.51
CA ARG A 917 -19.63 -3.78 -41.97
C ARG A 917 -19.36 -3.62 -40.49
N ILE A 918 -19.63 -4.66 -39.72
CA ILE A 918 -19.35 -4.71 -38.28
C ILE A 918 -17.84 -4.60 -38.02
N GLN A 919 -17.01 -5.32 -38.78
CA GLN A 919 -15.56 -5.27 -38.65
C GLN A 919 -15.00 -3.87 -38.97
N GLN A 920 -15.51 -3.21 -40.02
CA GLN A 920 -15.14 -1.83 -40.34
C GLN A 920 -15.60 -0.85 -39.26
N MET A 921 -16.82 -1.00 -38.76
CA MET A 921 -17.34 -0.18 -37.67
C MET A 921 -16.44 -0.29 -36.42
N ILE A 922 -16.03 -1.50 -36.04
CA ILE A 922 -15.11 -1.72 -34.91
C ILE A 922 -13.77 -1.04 -35.18
N LYS A 923 -13.18 -1.27 -36.36
CA LYS A 923 -11.87 -0.69 -36.72
C LYS A 923 -11.88 0.84 -36.70
N ILE A 924 -12.89 1.47 -37.29
CA ILE A 924 -13.03 2.92 -37.35
C ILE A 924 -13.32 3.48 -35.94
N THR A 925 -14.18 2.81 -35.17
CA THR A 925 -14.49 3.19 -33.79
C THR A 925 -13.25 3.10 -32.90
N SER A 926 -12.45 2.04 -33.00
CA SER A 926 -11.19 1.88 -32.25
C SER A 926 -10.17 2.96 -32.59
N ASN A 927 -10.05 3.35 -33.87
CA ASN A 927 -9.17 4.47 -34.25
C ASN A 927 -9.69 5.81 -33.71
N ALA A 928 -11.01 6.06 -33.77
CA ALA A 928 -11.60 7.27 -33.19
C ALA A 928 -11.42 7.33 -31.66
N LEU A 929 -11.68 6.23 -30.96
CA LEU A 929 -11.46 6.11 -29.51
C LEU A 929 -9.98 6.28 -29.15
N ARG A 930 -9.05 5.67 -29.90
CA ARG A 930 -7.62 5.89 -29.70
C ARG A 930 -7.27 7.38 -29.79
N GLN A 931 -7.77 8.08 -30.81
CA GLN A 931 -7.51 9.51 -30.97
C GLN A 931 -8.07 10.33 -29.80
N GLN A 932 -9.24 9.97 -29.27
CA GLN A 932 -9.81 10.59 -28.08
C GLN A 932 -8.94 10.32 -26.84
N VAL A 933 -8.54 9.06 -26.62
CA VAL A 933 -7.66 8.65 -25.52
C VAL A 933 -6.34 9.40 -25.55
N MET A 934 -5.61 9.36 -26.67
CA MET A 934 -4.26 9.95 -26.75
C MET A 934 -4.26 11.48 -26.68
N ASN A 935 -5.24 12.15 -27.31
CA ASN A 935 -5.21 13.61 -27.43
C ASN A 935 -5.85 14.33 -26.24
N ARG A 936 -6.89 13.74 -25.64
CA ARG A 936 -7.73 14.39 -24.62
C ARG A 936 -7.69 13.62 -23.30
N GLU A 937 -8.11 12.36 -23.30
CA GLU A 937 -8.37 11.66 -22.04
C GLU A 937 -7.09 11.33 -21.26
N ALA A 938 -5.99 10.99 -21.93
CA ALA A 938 -4.70 10.78 -21.26
C ALA A 938 -4.21 12.04 -20.52
N ARG A 939 -4.40 13.24 -21.13
CA ARG A 939 -4.04 14.52 -20.49
C ARG A 939 -4.98 14.89 -19.35
N ARG A 940 -6.26 14.54 -19.47
CA ARG A 940 -7.24 14.73 -18.38
C ARG A 940 -6.91 13.82 -17.21
N LEU A 941 -6.67 12.53 -17.45
CA LEU A 941 -6.25 11.59 -16.43
C LEU A 941 -4.96 12.05 -15.74
N GLU A 942 -3.97 12.55 -16.50
CA GLU A 942 -2.76 13.14 -15.92
C GLU A 942 -3.07 14.33 -15.00
N LYS A 943 -4.01 15.20 -15.40
CA LYS A 943 -4.45 16.34 -14.58
C LYS A 943 -5.15 15.85 -13.29
N ASP A 944 -6.04 14.88 -13.40
CA ASP A 944 -6.78 14.32 -12.26
C ASP A 944 -5.81 13.67 -11.25
N ILE A 945 -4.80 12.94 -11.74
CA ILE A 945 -3.75 12.33 -10.91
C ILE A 945 -2.93 13.40 -10.19
N LYS A 946 -2.54 14.48 -10.89
CA LYS A 946 -1.80 15.59 -10.27
C LYS A 946 -2.60 16.27 -9.17
N GLU A 947 -3.88 16.53 -9.39
CA GLU A 947 -4.76 17.14 -8.39
C GLU A 947 -4.92 16.24 -7.15
N VAL A 948 -5.12 14.93 -7.34
CA VAL A 948 -5.18 13.97 -6.22
C VAL A 948 -3.87 13.92 -5.43
N LEU A 949 -2.72 13.90 -6.12
CA LEU A 949 -1.40 13.91 -5.48
C LEU A 949 -1.14 15.23 -4.73
N GLU A 950 -1.58 16.37 -5.26
CA GLU A 950 -1.48 17.66 -4.58
C GLU A 950 -2.33 17.69 -3.31
N GLU A 951 -3.57 17.21 -3.35
CA GLU A 951 -4.40 17.08 -2.14
C GLU A 951 -3.75 16.19 -1.07
N TYR A 952 -3.18 15.06 -1.48
CA TYR A 952 -2.51 14.13 -0.56
C TYR A 952 -1.20 14.70 -0.02
N SER A 953 -0.59 15.68 -0.72
CA SER A 953 0.62 16.35 -0.25
C SER A 953 0.37 17.23 0.99
N TYR A 954 -0.83 17.82 1.11
CA TYR A 954 -1.20 18.67 2.26
C TYR A 954 -1.78 17.88 3.44
N ASP A 955 -2.32 16.68 3.17
CA ASP A 955 -2.99 15.85 4.17
C ASP A 955 -2.01 14.92 4.89
N ARG A 956 -1.60 15.32 6.10
CA ARG A 956 -0.69 14.54 6.95
C ARG A 956 -1.31 13.22 7.40
N GLU A 957 -2.60 13.18 7.71
CA GLU A 957 -3.27 11.96 8.19
C GLU A 957 -3.31 10.91 7.07
N LYS A 958 -3.62 11.33 5.83
CA LYS A 958 -3.55 10.41 4.69
C LYS A 958 -2.15 9.89 4.44
N LYS A 959 -1.11 10.73 4.55
CA LYS A 959 0.28 10.25 4.44
C LYS A 959 0.60 9.23 5.53
N GLU A 960 0.15 9.44 6.76
CA GLU A 960 0.34 8.51 7.87
C GLU A 960 -0.37 7.16 7.65
N GLN A 961 -1.57 7.18 7.07
CA GLN A 961 -2.33 5.97 6.75
C GLN A 961 -1.79 5.21 5.53
N LEU A 962 -1.35 5.92 4.50
CA LEU A 962 -0.95 5.34 3.21
C LEU A 962 0.51 4.87 3.22
N LEU A 963 1.41 5.66 3.81
CA LEU A 963 2.84 5.33 3.93
C LEU A 963 3.11 4.70 5.29
N THR A 964 2.84 3.39 5.36
CA THR A 964 3.02 2.58 6.56
C THR A 964 4.19 1.61 6.40
N GLY A 965 4.88 1.34 7.52
CA GLY A 965 5.96 0.36 7.57
C GLY A 965 6.97 0.67 8.65
N ARG A 966 7.63 -0.37 9.17
CA ARG A 966 8.67 -0.23 10.20
C ARG A 966 9.79 0.73 9.76
N ARG A 967 10.14 0.71 8.46
CA ARG A 967 11.10 1.65 7.87
C ARG A 967 10.68 3.11 8.04
N VAL A 968 9.43 3.45 7.73
CA VAL A 968 8.95 4.84 7.83
C VAL A 968 8.91 5.29 9.30
N MET A 969 8.41 4.43 10.18
CA MET A 969 8.34 4.72 11.62
C MET A 969 9.72 4.95 12.22
N LEU A 970 10.69 4.08 11.91
CA LEU A 970 12.07 4.21 12.40
C LEU A 970 12.74 5.49 11.88
N ALA A 971 12.54 5.83 10.60
CA ALA A 971 13.11 7.05 10.04
C ALA A 971 12.55 8.32 10.73
N GLU A 972 11.24 8.37 10.96
CA GLU A 972 10.61 9.49 11.65
C GLU A 972 11.03 9.58 13.12
N GLU A 973 11.06 8.45 13.84
CA GLU A 973 11.50 8.40 15.23
C GLU A 973 12.94 8.85 15.35
N LEU A 974 13.81 8.35 14.47
CA LEU A 974 15.22 8.74 14.42
C LEU A 974 15.38 10.25 14.14
N LYS A 975 14.59 10.81 13.21
CA LYS A 975 14.62 12.25 12.93
C LYS A 975 14.17 13.08 14.13
N ARG A 976 13.07 12.70 14.79
CA ARG A 976 12.57 13.37 16.01
C ARG A 976 13.60 13.32 17.12
N VAL A 977 14.19 12.16 17.39
CA VAL A 977 15.23 12.00 18.40
C VAL A 977 16.46 12.84 18.06
N ARG A 978 16.86 12.92 16.79
CA ARG A 978 17.98 13.77 16.35
C ARG A 978 17.69 15.26 16.59
N GLN A 979 16.47 15.71 16.30
CA GLN A 979 16.03 17.10 16.55
C GLN A 979 16.02 17.43 18.05
N ILE A 980 15.52 16.52 18.90
CA ILE A 980 15.52 16.69 20.36
C ILE A 980 16.95 16.76 20.89
N GLN A 981 17.82 15.85 20.44
CA GLN A 981 19.23 15.84 20.84
C GLN A 981 19.93 17.14 20.43
N GLU A 982 19.73 17.62 19.21
CA GLU A 982 20.35 18.87 18.73
C GLU A 982 19.91 20.08 19.57
N LYS A 983 18.61 20.18 19.90
CA LYS A 983 18.10 21.22 20.80
C LYS A 983 18.68 21.12 22.21
N LEU A 984 18.81 19.91 22.76
CA LEU A 984 19.42 19.68 24.07
C LEU A 984 20.91 20.07 24.07
N GLU A 985 21.66 19.70 23.03
CA GLU A 985 23.08 20.04 22.89
C GLU A 985 23.28 21.55 22.69
N GLU A 986 22.45 22.22 21.88
CA GLU A 986 22.45 23.67 21.72
C GLU A 986 22.19 24.36 23.07
N PHE A 987 21.24 23.86 23.85
CA PHE A 987 20.94 24.36 25.17
C PHE A 987 22.09 24.13 26.18
N ILE A 988 22.71 22.95 26.20
CA ILE A 988 23.88 22.66 27.05
C ILE A 988 25.05 23.58 26.68
N HIS A 989 25.30 23.79 25.39
CA HIS A 989 26.36 24.68 24.92
C HIS A 989 26.08 26.12 25.37
N ALA A 990 24.85 26.61 25.22
CA ALA A 990 24.47 27.94 25.68
C ALA A 990 24.59 28.08 27.20
N LEU A 991 24.22 27.03 27.95
CA LEU A 991 24.30 27.00 29.41
C LEU A 991 25.75 27.03 29.90
N ASN A 992 26.66 26.34 29.21
CA ASN A 992 28.09 26.36 29.54
C ASN A 992 28.77 27.67 29.12
N ALA A 993 28.26 28.37 28.11
CA ALA A 993 28.78 29.66 27.66
C ALA A 993 28.40 30.83 28.59
N GLU A 994 27.41 30.67 29.47
CA GLU A 994 27.01 31.69 30.46
C GLU A 994 27.79 31.57 31.80
N LYS A 995 28.58 30.50 31.99
CA LYS A 995 29.57 30.40 33.08
C LYS A 995 30.74 31.34 32.82
#